data_AF-A0A7Y4RQX2-F1
#
_entry.id   AF-A0A7Y4RQX2-F1
#
_cell.length_a   1.000
_cell.length_b   1.000
_cell.length_c   1.000
_cell.angle_alpha   90.00
_cell.angle_beta   90.00
_cell.angle_gamma   90.00
#
_symmetry.space_group_name_H-M   'P 1'
#
loop_
_entity.id
_entity.type
_entity.pdbx_description
1 polymer ?
#
loop_
_entity_poly.entity_id
_entity_poly.type
_entity_poly.pdbx_seq_one_letter_code
_entity_poly.pdbx_strand_id
1 'polypeptide(L)'
;MNNQLSAPACSLEHYFRDHLPSYRRLKKLRTTLAIARGAAFISALQQEAESTVSQDQTKRVSYLTELFSRIHREIFCDWKEQITVTHRPGSMTDAAIRKEFRETLEHLVLDGDDNQNSAIFDNNGFAIKTGNIAERLAGFYLQMRSVRPFGYGNRLTLDFFMTVLGKLPAIKSVYEQGIDFRRIDAQDAITLHDPDSSCAEITVAFQHAMDPGRSHSLQNTANGYGRWPENKKFVSGIPFLSHKTQDGVECLVSVNGGLVPLANIQKDLFIAGRHLADYPLCAAENMIGYLSGTEHLRSFGDYDIDGISIGKDGSAPLFCLDINLLTGLRSPSHTELLELIKRCEGDRGAILQLANNETLKQKLLTIARGDARLIRTVEIAYERLGKVMKKLDAAQRMLFEGKTADDKPRLFMSMGGAGAGKSAVEDIARAYCGENFVVASLDEFRKKSDLYQVLIAAGHHSDDYVYIEPFANRLRDSVADHAQKNRINILYDGTGIPYYPRYATIVEGFKTAGFQTQIIAVDAFLVKPAGREGELPRIGVIDSVKNRFEKKRRALPWVVTIDKHIRAPRSFLQALEHLSLDKLSLFANDGERGTNYLVAESYDFSDQDVRSLQQQQKSATLGEHLKTLIRNREDSLLNKLACGQESALTDLIHKNPAFDENNVAYLVYPNNQGHRVLLVYNIRRLVDFLEKRQLNPNASGLAGLLHKPEALAFNVDPFTKLPWMTRLQDSFD
;
A
#
# COMPACT_ATOMS: atom_id res chain seq x y z
N MET A 1 -51.37 32.36 15.59
CA MET A 1 -49.99 32.23 16.11
C MET A 1 -49.75 30.76 16.38
N ASN A 2 -49.23 30.03 15.39
CA ASN A 2 -48.95 28.60 15.49
C ASN A 2 -47.48 28.42 15.88
N ASN A 3 -47.24 27.93 17.10
CA ASN A 3 -45.95 27.39 17.51
C ASN A 3 -45.77 26.00 16.89
N GLN A 4 -45.02 25.93 15.79
CA GLN A 4 -44.42 24.66 15.35
C GLN A 4 -43.19 24.39 16.22
N LEU A 5 -43.34 23.43 17.13
CA LEU A 5 -42.23 22.77 17.81
C LEU A 5 -41.33 22.10 16.76
N SER A 6 -40.08 22.55 16.71
CA SER A 6 -38.98 21.89 15.99
C SER A 6 -38.76 20.49 16.54
N ALA A 7 -39.03 19.47 15.74
CA ALA A 7 -38.71 18.08 16.07
C ALA A 7 -37.18 17.88 16.13
N PRO A 8 -36.67 17.07 17.09
CA PRO A 8 -35.23 16.90 17.30
C PRO A 8 -34.59 16.09 16.16
N ALA A 9 -33.27 16.27 15.97
CA ALA A 9 -32.41 15.59 15.00
C ALA A 9 -32.43 14.03 15.04
N CYS A 10 -33.22 13.44 15.93
CA CYS A 10 -33.49 12.00 16.06
C CYS A 10 -34.35 11.42 14.91
N SER A 11 -34.99 12.25 14.07
CA SER A 11 -35.95 11.77 13.05
C SER A 11 -35.32 11.19 11.78
N LEU A 12 -34.13 11.63 11.37
CA LEU A 12 -33.56 11.30 10.05
C LEU A 12 -32.79 9.97 10.00
N GLU A 13 -31.97 9.65 11.01
CA GLU A 13 -31.33 8.33 11.07
C GLU A 13 -32.37 7.21 11.25
N HIS A 14 -33.46 7.48 11.96
CA HIS A 14 -34.58 6.54 12.12
C HIS A 14 -35.35 6.39 10.80
N TYR A 15 -35.69 7.50 10.15
CA TYR A 15 -36.31 7.50 8.82
C TYR A 15 -35.52 6.66 7.81
N PHE A 16 -34.22 6.93 7.64
CA PHE A 16 -33.42 6.16 6.68
C PHE A 16 -33.19 4.71 7.11
N ARG A 17 -33.10 4.43 8.41
CA ARG A 17 -33.02 3.04 8.89
C ARG A 17 -34.22 2.21 8.46
N ASP A 18 -35.41 2.81 8.47
CA ASP A 18 -36.65 2.10 8.20
C ASP A 18 -37.04 2.13 6.71
N HIS A 19 -36.59 3.13 5.96
CA HIS A 19 -37.02 3.37 4.58
C HIS A 19 -35.93 3.13 3.52
N LEU A 20 -34.67 2.96 3.93
CA LEU A 20 -33.56 2.73 3.00
C LEU A 20 -32.96 1.33 3.19
N PRO A 21 -33.22 0.38 2.28
CA PRO A 21 -32.83 -1.02 2.46
C PRO A 21 -31.32 -1.23 2.69
N SER A 22 -30.48 -0.42 2.03
CA SER A 22 -29.01 -0.46 2.15
C SER A 22 -28.45 0.26 3.39
N TYR A 23 -29.27 0.92 4.23
CA TYR A 23 -28.79 1.85 5.26
C TYR A 23 -27.77 1.26 6.23
N ARG A 24 -27.99 0.02 6.71
CA ARG A 24 -27.05 -0.65 7.62
C ARG A 24 -25.68 -0.82 6.97
N ARG A 25 -25.63 -1.20 5.69
CA ARG A 25 -24.38 -1.37 4.94
C ARG A 25 -23.73 -0.02 4.61
N LEU A 26 -24.51 1.00 4.29
CA LEU A 26 -24.00 2.36 4.09
C LEU A 26 -23.39 2.93 5.38
N LYS A 27 -24.04 2.74 6.53
CA LYS A 27 -23.48 3.14 7.84
C LYS A 27 -22.15 2.43 8.13
N LYS A 28 -22.05 1.14 7.80
CA LYS A 28 -20.81 0.36 7.92
C LYS A 28 -19.71 0.90 6.98
N LEU A 29 -20.04 1.19 5.73
CA LEU A 29 -19.11 1.79 4.77
C LEU A 29 -18.60 3.16 5.23
N ARG A 30 -19.51 4.05 5.66
CA ARG A 30 -19.18 5.36 6.24
C ARG A 30 -18.17 5.25 7.39
N THR A 31 -18.47 4.36 8.33
CA THR A 31 -17.63 4.14 9.52
C THR A 31 -16.25 3.63 9.11
N THR A 32 -16.20 2.66 8.19
CA THR A 32 -14.95 2.06 7.72
C THR A 32 -14.06 3.05 6.96
N LEU A 33 -14.66 3.90 6.10
CA LEU A 33 -13.95 4.99 5.43
C LEU A 33 -13.38 6.00 6.44
N ALA A 34 -14.18 6.38 7.44
CA ALA A 34 -13.76 7.34 8.45
C ALA A 34 -12.63 6.80 9.34
N ILE A 35 -12.66 5.52 9.69
CA ILE A 35 -11.56 4.85 10.38
C ILE A 35 -10.29 4.90 9.52
N ALA A 36 -10.40 4.58 8.22
CA ALA A 36 -9.28 4.62 7.31
C ALA A 36 -8.67 6.03 7.20
N ARG A 37 -9.49 7.08 7.07
CA ARG A 37 -9.03 8.48 7.05
C ARG A 37 -8.38 8.87 8.38
N GLY A 38 -9.03 8.56 9.50
CA GLY A 38 -8.50 8.85 10.84
C GLY A 38 -7.12 8.26 11.09
N ALA A 39 -6.89 7.00 10.73
CA ALA A 39 -5.57 6.36 10.89
C ALA A 39 -4.45 7.06 10.09
N ALA A 40 -4.77 7.75 8.99
CA ALA A 40 -3.79 8.59 8.29
C ALA A 40 -3.63 9.98 8.93
N PHE A 41 -4.72 10.52 9.49
CA PHE A 41 -4.76 11.84 10.09
C PHE A 41 -4.05 11.92 11.45
N ILE A 42 -4.06 10.84 12.26
CA ILE A 42 -3.34 10.78 13.56
C ILE A 42 -1.87 11.17 13.42
N SER A 43 -1.17 10.66 12.40
CA SER A 43 0.25 10.93 12.21
C SER A 43 0.53 12.40 11.86
N ALA A 44 -0.37 13.06 11.12
CA ALA A 44 -0.27 14.48 10.81
C ALA A 44 -0.51 15.34 12.06
N LEU A 45 -1.53 15.00 12.84
CA LEU A 45 -1.83 15.69 14.10
C LEU A 45 -0.71 15.58 15.13
N GLN A 46 0.02 14.46 15.18
CA GLN A 46 1.17 14.31 16.08
C GLN A 46 2.29 15.32 15.78
N GLN A 47 2.59 15.57 14.50
CA GLN A 47 3.59 16.57 14.10
C GLN A 47 3.13 18.00 14.43
N GLU A 48 1.82 18.27 14.30
CA GLU A 48 1.26 19.58 14.59
C GLU A 48 1.11 19.86 16.10
N ALA A 49 0.88 18.84 16.92
CA ALA A 49 0.65 19.00 18.35
C ALA A 49 1.85 19.62 19.09
N GLU A 50 3.07 19.47 18.56
CA GLU A 50 4.30 20.10 19.09
C GLU A 50 4.24 21.64 19.05
N SER A 51 3.44 22.22 18.14
CA SER A 51 3.23 23.68 18.04
C SER A 51 2.22 24.26 19.04
N THR A 52 1.55 23.41 19.83
CA THR A 52 0.44 23.82 20.72
C THR A 52 0.85 24.16 22.16
N VAL A 53 2.17 24.23 22.42
CA VAL A 53 2.78 24.43 23.74
C VAL A 53 2.56 25.85 24.30
N SER A 54 2.26 26.85 23.46
CA SER A 54 2.16 28.27 23.85
C SER A 54 0.72 28.84 23.88
N GLN A 55 -0.30 28.03 24.17
CA GLN A 55 -1.70 28.47 24.17
C GLN A 55 -2.23 28.77 25.58
N ASP A 56 -2.74 29.99 25.80
CA ASP A 56 -3.51 30.41 26.99
C ASP A 56 -4.95 29.84 27.01
N GLN A 57 -5.73 30.09 28.08
CA GLN A 57 -7.11 29.59 28.27
C GLN A 57 -8.02 29.78 27.03
N THR A 58 -8.15 31.00 26.53
CA THR A 58 -9.03 31.31 25.38
C THR A 58 -8.55 30.63 24.10
N LYS A 59 -7.24 30.59 23.88
CA LYS A 59 -6.64 29.87 22.74
C LYS A 59 -6.84 28.36 22.87
N ARG A 60 -6.82 27.80 24.08
CA ARG A 60 -7.01 26.37 24.33
C ARG A 60 -8.45 25.93 24.00
N VAL A 61 -9.45 26.63 24.50
CA VAL A 61 -10.87 26.34 24.18
C VAL A 61 -11.13 26.46 22.67
N SER A 62 -10.60 27.52 22.05
CA SER A 62 -10.72 27.72 20.60
C SER A 62 -10.04 26.61 19.80
N TYR A 63 -8.84 26.19 20.22
CA TYR A 63 -8.11 25.09 19.61
C TYR A 63 -8.86 23.75 19.74
N LEU A 64 -9.38 23.41 20.91
CA LEU A 64 -10.12 22.16 21.11
C LEU A 64 -11.42 22.13 20.29
N THR A 65 -12.09 23.27 20.17
CA THR A 65 -13.28 23.47 19.32
C THR A 65 -12.95 23.24 17.84
N GLU A 66 -11.88 23.87 17.36
CA GLU A 66 -11.40 23.70 15.99
C GLU A 66 -10.94 22.27 15.73
N LEU A 67 -10.22 21.65 16.67
CA LEU A 67 -9.74 20.28 16.58
C LEU A 67 -10.90 19.30 16.42
N PHE A 68 -11.94 19.39 17.25
CA PHE A 68 -13.11 18.50 17.16
C PHE A 68 -13.81 18.62 15.80
N SER A 69 -13.99 19.87 15.33
CA SER A 69 -14.64 20.16 14.04
C SER A 69 -13.79 19.71 12.85
N ARG A 70 -12.47 19.89 12.93
CA ARG A 70 -11.50 19.43 11.95
C ARG A 70 -11.45 17.91 11.90
N ILE A 71 -11.43 17.21 13.04
CA ILE A 71 -11.48 15.74 13.09
C ILE A 71 -12.68 15.25 12.29
N HIS A 72 -13.88 15.75 12.57
CA HIS A 72 -15.07 15.33 11.83
C HIS A 72 -14.94 15.65 10.33
N ARG A 73 -14.40 16.82 9.97
CA ARG A 73 -14.20 17.20 8.56
C ARG A 73 -13.27 16.25 7.82
N GLU A 74 -12.12 15.92 8.42
CA GLU A 74 -11.09 15.10 7.80
C GLU A 74 -11.50 13.62 7.72
N ILE A 75 -12.09 13.07 8.79
CA ILE A 75 -12.44 11.63 8.79
C ILE A 75 -13.69 11.34 7.95
N PHE A 76 -14.63 12.28 7.82
CA PHE A 76 -15.85 12.08 7.02
C PHE A 76 -15.83 12.77 5.64
N CYS A 77 -14.66 13.18 5.14
CA CYS A 77 -14.53 13.89 3.87
C CYS A 77 -15.09 13.10 2.67
N ASP A 78 -14.95 11.76 2.69
CA ASP A 78 -15.44 10.84 1.65
C ASP A 78 -16.97 10.69 1.62
N TRP A 79 -17.68 11.18 2.65
CA TRP A 79 -19.12 10.96 2.82
C TRP A 79 -19.98 12.18 2.47
N LYS A 80 -19.38 13.31 2.08
CA LYS A 80 -20.03 14.64 2.01
C LYS A 80 -21.24 14.79 1.06
N GLU A 81 -21.35 13.99 0.00
CA GLU A 81 -22.43 14.06 -1.02
C GLU A 81 -23.46 12.92 -0.93
N GLN A 82 -23.50 12.21 0.21
CA GLN A 82 -24.38 11.07 0.39
C GLN A 82 -25.80 11.49 0.75
N ILE A 83 -26.81 10.73 0.32
CA ILE A 83 -28.23 10.99 0.67
C ILE A 83 -28.51 10.96 2.18
N THR A 84 -27.65 10.29 2.95
CA THR A 84 -27.76 10.16 4.41
C THR A 84 -27.15 11.36 5.15
N VAL A 85 -26.66 12.37 4.44
CA VAL A 85 -25.99 13.55 4.99
C VAL A 85 -26.91 14.76 4.93
N THR A 86 -26.94 15.50 6.04
CA THR A 86 -27.76 16.70 6.22
C THR A 86 -26.96 17.99 6.28
N HIS A 87 -25.63 17.89 6.39
CA HIS A 87 -24.71 19.02 6.49
C HIS A 87 -23.30 18.63 6.01
N ARG A 88 -22.48 19.60 5.65
CA ARG A 88 -21.07 19.32 5.30
C ARG A 88 -20.30 18.77 6.52
N PRO A 89 -19.32 17.88 6.32
CA PRO A 89 -18.44 17.42 7.39
C PRO A 89 -17.82 18.59 8.17
N GLY A 90 -17.90 18.55 9.51
CA GLY A 90 -17.33 19.56 10.40
C GLY A 90 -18.22 20.80 10.60
N SER A 91 -19.38 20.89 9.94
CA SER A 91 -20.33 21.98 10.13
C SER A 91 -21.41 21.62 11.14
N MET A 92 -21.52 22.41 12.21
CA MET A 92 -22.60 22.31 13.19
C MET A 92 -23.71 23.29 12.80
N THR A 93 -24.87 22.80 12.36
CA THR A 93 -25.93 23.65 11.80
C THR A 93 -26.85 24.27 12.84
N ASP A 94 -27.09 23.58 13.95
CA ASP A 94 -27.97 24.02 15.04
C ASP A 94 -27.25 24.99 16.00
N ALA A 95 -27.83 26.17 16.23
CA ALA A 95 -27.24 27.21 17.08
C ALA A 95 -27.25 26.87 18.57
N ALA A 96 -28.29 26.20 19.06
CA ALA A 96 -28.39 25.80 20.45
C ALA A 96 -27.37 24.69 20.75
N ILE A 97 -27.29 23.68 19.89
CA ILE A 97 -26.30 22.60 20.02
C ILE A 97 -24.87 23.15 19.93
N ARG A 98 -24.59 24.12 19.03
CA ARG A 98 -23.28 24.79 18.96
C ARG A 98 -22.89 25.47 20.27
N LYS A 99 -23.85 26.09 20.96
CA LYS A 99 -23.63 26.74 22.25
C LYS A 99 -23.32 25.70 23.32
N GLU A 100 -24.16 24.67 23.45
CA GLU A 100 -23.98 23.57 24.41
C GLU A 100 -22.65 22.82 24.21
N PHE A 101 -22.28 22.59 22.94
CA PHE A 101 -20.98 22.03 22.56
C PHE A 101 -19.81 22.86 23.06
N ARG A 102 -19.88 24.19 22.88
CA ARG A 102 -18.82 25.11 23.30
C ARG A 102 -18.71 25.18 24.83
N GLU A 103 -19.84 25.25 25.53
CA GLU A 103 -19.91 25.21 27.00
C GLU A 103 -19.32 23.89 27.54
N THR A 104 -19.61 22.76 26.90
CA THR A 104 -19.05 21.46 27.30
C THR A 104 -17.53 21.41 27.11
N LEU A 105 -16.98 22.01 26.06
CA LEU A 105 -15.53 22.10 25.85
C LEU A 105 -14.86 23.09 26.81
N GLU A 106 -15.54 24.18 27.14
CA GLU A 106 -15.07 25.17 28.10
C GLU A 106 -14.85 24.55 29.49
N HIS A 107 -15.69 23.62 29.91
CA HIS A 107 -15.52 22.87 31.17
C HIS A 107 -14.23 22.05 31.26
N LEU A 108 -13.50 21.84 30.16
CA LEU A 108 -12.17 21.20 30.17
C LEU A 108 -11.07 22.17 30.63
N VAL A 109 -11.30 23.48 30.62
CA VAL A 109 -10.30 24.49 30.99
C VAL A 109 -10.79 25.22 32.23
N LEU A 110 -9.94 25.32 33.25
CA LEU A 110 -10.28 25.94 34.52
C LEU A 110 -10.74 27.38 34.29
N ASP A 111 -11.87 27.74 34.90
CA ASP A 111 -12.42 29.09 34.91
C ASP A 111 -12.86 29.43 36.34
N GLY A 112 -11.95 30.03 37.10
CA GLY A 112 -12.15 30.29 38.53
C GLY A 112 -12.40 29.02 39.34
N ASP A 113 -13.33 29.10 40.29
CA ASP A 113 -13.75 27.98 41.15
C ASP A 113 -14.96 27.20 40.59
N ASP A 114 -15.60 27.72 39.53
CA ASP A 114 -16.90 27.25 39.04
C ASP A 114 -16.85 25.83 38.43
N ASN A 115 -15.70 25.45 37.86
CA ASN A 115 -15.51 24.16 37.18
C ASN A 115 -14.30 23.36 37.69
N GLN A 116 -13.84 23.64 38.92
CA GLN A 116 -12.64 23.04 39.51
C GLN A 116 -12.67 21.50 39.53
N ASN A 117 -13.88 20.91 39.59
CA ASN A 117 -14.10 19.47 39.63
C ASN A 117 -14.18 18.81 38.24
N SER A 118 -14.27 19.57 37.14
CA SER A 118 -14.33 19.05 35.76
C SER A 118 -13.11 19.42 34.91
N ALA A 119 -12.44 20.53 35.20
CA ALA A 119 -11.33 21.05 34.39
C ALA A 119 -10.16 20.06 34.30
N ILE A 120 -9.56 19.91 33.12
CA ILE A 120 -8.34 19.12 32.91
C ILE A 120 -7.13 19.99 32.54
N PHE A 121 -7.37 21.25 32.13
CA PHE A 121 -6.37 22.26 31.87
C PHE A 121 -6.53 23.44 32.85
N ASP A 122 -5.45 24.09 33.25
CA ASP A 122 -5.47 25.34 34.01
C ASP A 122 -5.67 26.57 33.11
N ASN A 123 -5.74 27.77 33.69
CA ASN A 123 -5.93 29.04 32.97
C ASN A 123 -4.75 29.38 32.04
N ASN A 124 -3.60 28.73 32.23
CA ASN A 124 -2.42 28.87 31.38
C ASN A 124 -2.36 27.78 30.29
N GLY A 125 -3.38 26.91 30.22
CA GLY A 125 -3.49 25.84 29.24
C GLY A 125 -2.60 24.62 29.53
N PHE A 126 -2.05 24.49 30.74
CA PHE A 126 -1.32 23.29 31.18
C PHE A 126 -2.26 22.24 31.76
N ALA A 127 -1.92 20.96 31.62
CA ALA A 127 -2.72 19.90 32.21
C ALA A 127 -2.65 19.94 33.75
N ILE A 128 -3.79 19.71 34.42
CA ILE A 128 -3.87 19.65 35.89
C ILE A 128 -3.58 18.22 36.34
N LYS A 129 -2.63 18.05 37.28
CA LYS A 129 -2.37 16.76 37.93
C LYS A 129 -3.38 16.52 39.05
N THR A 130 -4.24 15.52 38.91
CA THR A 130 -5.27 15.16 39.90
C THR A 130 -5.48 13.65 39.98
N GLY A 131 -5.91 13.16 41.14
CA GLY A 131 -6.25 11.75 41.35
C GLY A 131 -7.55 11.32 40.67
N ASN A 132 -8.45 12.26 40.36
CA ASN A 132 -9.76 11.96 39.76
C ASN A 132 -9.84 12.28 38.25
N ILE A 133 -8.70 12.29 37.54
CA ILE A 133 -8.66 12.64 36.11
C ILE A 133 -9.56 11.75 35.24
N ALA A 134 -9.67 10.46 35.56
CA ALA A 134 -10.54 9.53 34.83
C ALA A 134 -12.02 9.90 34.97
N GLU A 135 -12.44 10.36 36.15
CA GLU A 135 -13.81 10.83 36.42
C GLU A 135 -14.10 12.12 35.64
N ARG A 136 -13.14 13.05 35.58
CA ARG A 136 -13.27 14.30 34.79
C ARG A 136 -13.45 13.99 33.29
N LEU A 137 -12.63 13.08 32.76
CA LEU A 137 -12.72 12.62 31.38
C LEU A 137 -14.04 11.89 31.10
N ALA A 138 -14.50 11.07 32.03
CA ALA A 138 -15.79 10.37 31.94
C ALA A 138 -16.97 11.35 31.92
N GLY A 139 -16.95 12.36 32.78
CA GLY A 139 -17.95 13.43 32.82
C GLY A 139 -18.01 14.20 31.50
N PHE A 140 -16.86 14.63 30.98
CA PHE A 140 -16.78 15.28 29.66
C PHE A 140 -17.30 14.37 28.54
N TYR A 141 -16.86 13.11 28.50
CA TYR A 141 -17.24 12.16 27.47
C TYR A 141 -18.76 11.92 27.47
N LEU A 142 -19.36 11.73 28.66
CA LEU A 142 -20.80 11.55 28.83
C LEU A 142 -21.60 12.78 28.38
N GLN A 143 -21.15 13.99 28.76
CA GLN A 143 -21.79 15.23 28.30
C GLN A 143 -21.71 15.37 26.78
N MET A 144 -20.52 15.22 26.20
CA MET A 144 -20.31 15.35 24.76
C MET A 144 -21.09 14.31 23.92
N ARG A 145 -21.27 13.10 24.47
CA ARG A 145 -22.10 12.04 23.88
C ARG A 145 -23.58 12.44 23.77
N SER A 146 -24.05 13.28 24.68
CA SER A 146 -25.42 13.81 24.70
C SER A 146 -25.59 14.99 23.74
N VAL A 147 -24.62 15.91 23.69
CA VAL A 147 -24.66 17.11 22.83
C VAL A 147 -24.83 16.75 21.35
N ARG A 148 -24.09 15.76 20.85
CA ARG A 148 -24.13 15.30 19.45
C ARG A 148 -24.07 16.45 18.43
N PRO A 149 -22.95 17.19 18.37
CA PRO A 149 -22.83 18.42 17.57
C PRO A 149 -23.08 18.28 16.07
N PHE A 150 -23.00 17.05 15.54
CA PHE A 150 -23.21 16.74 14.13
C PHE A 150 -24.46 15.88 13.92
N GLY A 151 -25.05 15.91 12.74
CA GLY A 151 -26.14 15.02 12.34
C GLY A 151 -25.71 13.56 12.13
N TYR A 152 -24.41 13.28 12.07
CA TYR A 152 -23.86 11.93 11.94
C TYR A 152 -22.43 11.87 12.49
N GLY A 153 -21.90 10.67 12.71
CA GLY A 153 -20.47 10.49 12.98
C GLY A 153 -19.96 10.96 14.35
N ASN A 154 -20.83 11.46 15.24
CA ASN A 154 -20.44 11.99 16.55
C ASN A 154 -19.59 11.03 17.38
N ARG A 155 -20.03 9.76 17.52
CA ARG A 155 -19.32 8.74 18.30
C ARG A 155 -17.86 8.63 17.86
N LEU A 156 -17.65 8.33 16.58
CA LEU A 156 -16.31 8.12 16.03
C LEU A 156 -15.45 9.39 16.11
N THR A 157 -16.05 10.57 16.00
CA THR A 157 -15.36 11.85 16.19
C THR A 157 -14.91 12.03 17.63
N LEU A 158 -15.77 11.70 18.60
CA LEU A 158 -15.46 11.76 20.03
C LEU A 158 -14.36 10.76 20.40
N ASP A 159 -14.45 9.51 19.95
CA ASP A 159 -13.43 8.47 20.21
C ASP A 159 -12.05 8.92 19.70
N PHE A 160 -12.03 9.49 18.48
CA PHE A 160 -10.81 10.04 17.90
C PHE A 160 -10.31 11.25 18.65
N PHE A 161 -11.20 12.17 19.04
CA PHE A 161 -10.85 13.36 19.81
C PHE A 161 -10.22 12.97 21.15
N MET A 162 -10.79 12.01 21.90
CA MET A 162 -10.20 11.51 23.14
C MET A 162 -8.83 10.87 22.91
N THR A 163 -8.67 10.13 21.82
CA THR A 163 -7.38 9.53 21.43
C THR A 163 -6.32 10.61 21.14
N VAL A 164 -6.69 11.70 20.47
CA VAL A 164 -5.79 12.83 20.19
C VAL A 164 -5.49 13.62 21.46
N LEU A 165 -6.50 13.87 22.29
CA LEU A 165 -6.38 14.57 23.57
C LEU A 165 -5.34 13.90 24.47
N GLY A 166 -5.40 12.57 24.62
CA GLY A 166 -4.43 11.78 25.38
C GLY A 166 -3.01 11.80 24.82
N LYS A 167 -2.82 12.22 23.56
CA LYS A 167 -1.52 12.33 22.89
C LYS A 167 -0.95 13.74 22.88
N LEU A 168 -1.70 14.76 23.31
CA LEU A 168 -1.21 16.13 23.36
C LEU A 168 0.02 16.24 24.29
N PRO A 169 1.06 17.00 23.91
CA PRO A 169 2.24 17.22 24.75
C PRO A 169 1.88 17.73 26.16
N ALA A 170 0.89 18.61 26.27
CA ALA A 170 0.42 19.14 27.55
C ALA A 170 -0.06 18.03 28.50
N ILE A 171 -0.86 17.07 28.00
CA ILE A 171 -1.34 15.94 28.80
C ILE A 171 -0.19 14.97 29.12
N LYS A 172 0.64 14.63 28.12
CA LYS A 172 1.78 13.71 28.31
C LYS A 172 2.83 14.23 29.30
N SER A 173 2.99 15.54 29.43
CA SER A 173 3.93 16.12 30.40
C SER A 173 3.54 15.87 31.87
N VAL A 174 2.25 15.63 32.13
CA VAL A 174 1.70 15.40 33.48
C VAL A 174 1.33 13.93 33.70
N TYR A 175 0.76 13.30 32.67
CA TYR A 175 0.42 11.89 32.62
C TYR A 175 1.31 11.22 31.58
N GLU A 176 2.54 10.88 31.98
CA GLU A 176 3.61 10.37 31.09
C GLU A 176 3.15 9.17 30.24
N GLN A 177 2.33 8.30 30.83
CA GLN A 177 1.79 7.10 30.18
C GLN A 177 0.57 7.38 29.29
N GLY A 178 0.07 8.62 29.28
CA GLY A 178 -1.05 9.12 28.48
C GLY A 178 -2.38 8.39 28.69
N ILE A 179 -3.37 8.75 27.88
CA ILE A 179 -4.61 7.98 27.72
C ILE A 179 -4.43 7.08 26.51
N ASP A 180 -4.56 5.78 26.72
CA ASP A 180 -4.34 4.79 25.69
C ASP A 180 -5.48 3.78 25.65
N PHE A 181 -6.47 4.03 24.78
CA PHE A 181 -7.62 3.16 24.56
C PHE A 181 -7.25 1.76 24.05
N ARG A 182 -5.96 1.51 23.82
CA ARG A 182 -5.33 0.18 23.81
C ARG A 182 -5.69 -0.75 24.94
N ARG A 183 -5.72 -0.17 26.12
CA ARG A 183 -5.64 -0.87 27.40
C ARG A 183 -7.02 -1.30 27.87
N ILE A 184 -8.07 -0.96 27.13
CA ILE A 184 -9.45 -1.29 27.45
C ILE A 184 -9.84 -2.62 26.81
N ASP A 185 -10.74 -3.36 27.46
CA ASP A 185 -11.28 -4.63 26.95
C ASP A 185 -12.56 -4.43 26.13
N ALA A 186 -13.18 -5.53 25.68
CA ALA A 186 -14.40 -5.48 24.89
C ALA A 186 -15.59 -4.91 25.69
N GLN A 187 -15.63 -5.16 27.00
CA GLN A 187 -16.71 -4.68 27.86
C GLN A 187 -16.57 -3.18 28.10
N ASP A 188 -15.36 -2.69 28.38
CA ASP A 188 -15.05 -1.26 28.46
C ASP A 188 -15.48 -0.54 27.17
N ALA A 189 -15.18 -1.14 26.01
CA ALA A 189 -15.55 -0.59 24.72
C ALA A 189 -17.08 -0.60 24.48
N ILE A 190 -17.82 -1.57 25.02
CA ILE A 190 -19.29 -1.56 25.01
C ILE A 190 -19.79 -0.42 25.90
N THR A 191 -19.28 -0.32 27.13
CA THR A 191 -19.64 0.71 28.11
C THR A 191 -19.42 2.13 27.59
N LEU A 192 -18.29 2.40 26.91
CA LEU A 192 -18.06 3.71 26.30
C LEU A 192 -19.11 4.05 25.22
N HIS A 193 -19.70 3.06 24.56
CA HIS A 193 -20.63 3.28 23.45
C HIS A 193 -22.10 3.13 23.81
N ASP A 194 -22.42 2.52 24.94
CA ASP A 194 -23.79 2.31 25.40
C ASP A 194 -24.38 3.61 25.97
N PRO A 195 -25.45 4.16 25.35
CA PRO A 195 -26.13 5.37 25.84
C PRO A 195 -26.56 5.32 27.31
N ASP A 196 -26.81 4.11 27.83
CA ASP A 196 -27.34 3.89 29.19
C ASP A 196 -26.23 3.71 30.24
N SER A 197 -24.96 3.64 29.82
CA SER A 197 -23.83 3.55 30.75
C SER A 197 -23.72 4.78 31.65
N SER A 198 -23.52 4.52 32.94
CA SER A 198 -23.34 5.50 34.00
C SER A 198 -21.96 6.16 33.96
N CYS A 199 -21.83 7.33 34.62
CA CYS A 199 -20.54 8.00 34.77
C CYS A 199 -19.49 7.12 35.49
N ALA A 200 -19.93 6.31 36.46
CA ALA A 200 -19.05 5.40 37.19
C ALA A 200 -18.47 4.31 36.29
N GLU A 201 -19.29 3.69 35.44
CA GLU A 201 -18.82 2.66 34.49
C GLU A 201 -17.87 3.25 33.45
N ILE A 202 -18.18 4.45 32.92
CA ILE A 202 -17.29 5.16 31.99
C ILE A 202 -15.97 5.54 32.68
N THR A 203 -16.01 5.91 33.95
CA THR A 203 -14.81 6.22 34.75
C THR A 203 -13.87 5.01 34.83
N VAL A 204 -14.42 3.81 35.06
CA VAL A 204 -13.63 2.56 35.07
C VAL A 204 -12.94 2.35 33.71
N ALA A 205 -13.65 2.53 32.60
CA ALA A 205 -13.06 2.40 31.27
C ALA A 205 -11.90 3.40 31.03
N PHE A 206 -11.99 4.63 31.53
CA PHE A 206 -10.89 5.59 31.49
C PHE A 206 -9.73 5.24 32.41
N GLN A 207 -10.00 4.72 33.61
CA GLN A 207 -8.95 4.21 34.51
C GLN A 207 -8.15 3.10 33.83
N HIS A 208 -8.86 2.15 33.21
CA HIS A 208 -8.27 1.11 32.38
C HIS A 208 -7.43 1.67 31.22
N ALA A 209 -7.93 2.68 30.48
CA ALA A 209 -7.18 3.34 29.41
C ALA A 209 -5.91 4.06 29.92
N MET A 210 -5.86 4.44 31.19
CA MET A 210 -4.73 5.14 31.80
C MET A 210 -3.76 4.21 32.54
N ASP A 211 -4.10 2.94 32.75
CA ASP A 211 -3.29 1.98 33.48
C ASP A 211 -2.16 1.37 32.62
N PRO A 212 -0.88 1.73 32.84
CA PRO A 212 0.23 1.15 32.08
C PRO A 212 0.39 -0.36 32.33
N GLY A 213 -0.12 -0.91 33.43
CA GLY A 213 -0.10 -2.35 33.72
C GLY A 213 -0.95 -3.17 32.74
N ARG A 214 -1.93 -2.56 32.08
CA ARG A 214 -2.76 -3.17 31.02
C ARG A 214 -2.12 -3.09 29.62
N SER A 215 -0.88 -2.60 29.50
CA SER A 215 -0.20 -2.56 28.21
C SER A 215 0.28 -3.94 27.78
N HIS A 216 -0.31 -4.49 26.71
CA HIS A 216 0.07 -5.78 26.14
C HIS A 216 1.01 -5.64 24.93
N SER A 217 2.15 -6.33 24.95
CA SER A 217 3.07 -6.46 23.81
C SER A 217 2.82 -7.76 23.06
N LEU A 218 2.86 -7.74 21.71
CA LEU A 218 2.79 -8.98 20.93
C LEU A 218 4.07 -9.76 21.17
N GLN A 219 3.93 -10.96 21.73
CA GLN A 219 5.00 -11.96 21.62
C GLN A 219 5.09 -12.32 20.15
N ASN A 220 5.88 -11.55 19.41
CA ASN A 220 6.12 -11.76 18.00
C ASN A 220 7.04 -12.97 17.90
N THR A 221 6.47 -14.17 17.99
CA THR A 221 7.22 -15.39 17.72
C THR A 221 7.69 -15.30 16.28
N ALA A 222 8.99 -15.53 16.05
CA ALA A 222 9.51 -15.56 14.70
C ALA A 222 8.63 -16.50 13.88
N ASN A 223 8.17 -15.99 12.73
CA ASN A 223 7.35 -16.78 11.83
C ASN A 223 8.09 -18.10 11.55
N GLY A 224 7.50 -19.24 11.93
CA GLY A 224 8.07 -20.55 11.61
C GLY A 224 8.05 -20.87 10.10
N TYR A 225 7.41 -20.02 9.30
CA TYR A 225 7.35 -20.13 7.86
C TYR A 225 8.70 -19.83 7.22
N GLY A 226 9.34 -20.91 6.78
CA GLY A 226 10.36 -20.90 5.73
C GLY A 226 11.60 -20.09 6.07
N ARG A 227 12.67 -20.76 6.51
CA ARG A 227 14.02 -20.21 6.27
C ARG A 227 14.21 -20.18 4.75
N TRP A 228 14.33 -18.98 4.19
CA TRP A 228 14.70 -18.83 2.79
C TRP A 228 16.03 -19.54 2.59
N PRO A 229 16.19 -20.36 1.53
CA PRO A 229 17.49 -20.90 1.22
C PRO A 229 18.42 -19.73 0.85
N GLU A 230 19.35 -19.44 1.75
CA GLU A 230 20.42 -18.46 1.56
C GLU A 230 21.66 -19.22 1.11
N ASN A 231 21.64 -19.69 -0.13
CA ASN A 231 22.75 -20.43 -0.72
C ASN A 231 23.90 -19.46 -1.04
N LYS A 232 24.57 -18.98 0.02
CA LYS A 232 25.63 -17.98 0.02
C LYS A 232 26.78 -18.44 0.90
N LYS A 233 28.02 -18.20 0.46
CA LYS A 233 29.24 -18.41 1.26
C LYS A 233 30.13 -17.17 1.19
N PHE A 234 30.72 -16.80 2.32
CA PHE A 234 31.72 -15.74 2.37
C PHE A 234 33.12 -16.29 2.12
N VAL A 235 33.87 -15.66 1.22
CA VAL A 235 35.31 -15.88 1.02
C VAL A 235 36.01 -14.54 1.16
N SER A 236 36.94 -14.44 2.11
CA SER A 236 37.68 -13.20 2.41
C SER A 236 36.75 -11.98 2.61
N GLY A 237 35.59 -12.19 3.25
CA GLY A 237 34.58 -11.15 3.51
C GLY A 237 33.67 -10.80 2.33
N ILE A 238 33.81 -11.47 1.17
CA ILE A 238 33.00 -11.24 -0.03
C ILE A 238 31.94 -12.36 -0.16
N PRO A 239 30.65 -12.02 -0.35
CA PRO A 239 29.60 -13.02 -0.51
C PRO A 239 29.52 -13.55 -1.93
N PHE A 240 29.63 -14.88 -2.08
CA PHE A 240 29.44 -15.59 -3.34
C PHE A 240 28.22 -16.51 -3.27
N LEU A 241 27.60 -16.73 -4.42
CA LEU A 241 26.60 -17.77 -4.60
C LEU A 241 27.23 -19.14 -4.36
N SER A 242 26.58 -19.98 -3.57
CA SER A 242 27.08 -21.31 -3.24
C SER A 242 26.07 -22.39 -3.60
N HIS A 243 26.54 -23.63 -3.70
CA HIS A 243 25.69 -24.80 -3.88
C HIS A 243 26.33 -26.00 -3.19
N LYS A 244 25.50 -26.93 -2.71
CA LYS A 244 25.97 -28.21 -2.17
C LYS A 244 25.53 -29.32 -3.10
N THR A 245 26.48 -30.07 -3.65
CA THR A 245 26.18 -31.17 -4.58
C THR A 245 25.42 -32.31 -3.88
N GLN A 246 24.88 -33.26 -4.66
CA GLN A 246 24.21 -34.44 -4.11
C GLN A 246 25.14 -35.28 -3.22
N ASP A 247 26.43 -35.33 -3.56
CA ASP A 247 27.47 -36.01 -2.78
C ASP A 247 27.96 -35.18 -1.57
N GLY A 248 27.35 -34.01 -1.34
CA GLY A 248 27.62 -33.17 -0.18
C GLY A 248 28.83 -32.24 -0.31
N VAL A 249 29.40 -32.06 -1.50
CA VAL A 249 30.53 -31.15 -1.73
C VAL A 249 30.04 -29.70 -1.72
N GLU A 250 30.66 -28.85 -0.90
CA GLU A 250 30.40 -27.41 -0.90
C GLU A 250 31.16 -26.72 -2.02
N CYS A 251 30.41 -26.05 -2.90
CA CYS A 251 30.94 -25.33 -4.06
C CYS A 251 30.53 -23.87 -4.04
N LEU A 252 31.38 -23.02 -4.63
CA LEU A 252 30.96 -21.74 -5.17
C LEU A 252 30.44 -21.93 -6.59
N VAL A 253 29.55 -21.04 -7.00
CA VAL A 253 28.94 -21.07 -8.33
C VAL A 253 29.58 -19.99 -9.21
N SER A 254 30.02 -20.34 -10.41
CA SER A 254 30.42 -19.37 -11.44
C SER A 254 29.22 -18.84 -12.22
N VAL A 255 29.37 -17.72 -12.89
CA VAL A 255 28.25 -17.04 -13.59
C VAL A 255 27.67 -17.82 -14.76
N ASN A 256 28.39 -18.83 -15.28
CA ASN A 256 27.88 -19.79 -16.26
C ASN A 256 27.31 -21.07 -15.63
N GLY A 257 27.12 -21.08 -14.30
CA GLY A 257 26.57 -22.19 -13.53
C GLY A 257 27.59 -23.25 -13.09
N GLY A 258 28.88 -23.07 -13.35
CA GLY A 258 29.93 -24.02 -12.96
C GLY A 258 30.08 -24.15 -11.45
N LEU A 259 30.37 -25.37 -10.99
CA LEU A 259 30.52 -25.71 -9.57
C LEU A 259 31.99 -25.85 -9.22
N VAL A 260 32.52 -24.87 -8.49
CA VAL A 260 33.93 -24.82 -8.07
C VAL A 260 34.01 -25.24 -6.60
N PRO A 261 34.62 -26.38 -6.25
CA PRO A 261 34.77 -26.81 -4.85
C PRO A 261 35.49 -25.75 -4.02
N LEU A 262 35.05 -25.53 -2.78
CA LEU A 262 35.69 -24.55 -1.89
C LEU A 262 37.18 -24.83 -1.67
N ALA A 263 37.60 -26.10 -1.71
CA ALA A 263 39.00 -26.50 -1.58
C ALA A 263 39.88 -25.97 -2.72
N ASN A 264 39.30 -25.69 -3.90
CA ASN A 264 40.01 -25.20 -5.07
C ASN A 264 40.06 -23.66 -5.12
N ILE A 265 39.44 -22.96 -4.16
CA ILE A 265 39.41 -21.50 -4.12
C ILE A 265 40.66 -20.97 -3.42
N GLN A 266 41.55 -20.36 -4.21
CA GLN A 266 42.75 -19.69 -3.70
C GLN A 266 42.37 -18.33 -3.08
N LYS A 267 42.32 -18.28 -1.74
CA LYS A 267 41.89 -17.07 -1.00
C LYS A 267 42.83 -15.87 -1.20
N ASP A 268 44.11 -16.12 -1.42
CA ASP A 268 45.15 -15.09 -1.59
C ASP A 268 45.01 -14.30 -2.89
N LEU A 269 44.18 -14.79 -3.82
CA LEU A 269 43.86 -14.05 -5.04
C LEU A 269 43.02 -12.81 -4.75
N PHE A 270 42.24 -12.76 -3.65
CA PHE A 270 41.36 -11.62 -3.33
C PHE A 270 42.10 -10.49 -2.59
N ILE A 271 42.82 -9.66 -3.35
CA ILE A 271 43.65 -8.55 -2.83
C ILE A 271 42.79 -7.31 -2.54
N ALA A 272 42.94 -6.74 -1.33
CA ALA A 272 42.29 -5.49 -0.96
C ALA A 272 42.67 -4.35 -1.91
N GLY A 273 41.68 -3.57 -2.36
CA GLY A 273 41.86 -2.44 -3.27
C GLY A 273 41.78 -2.77 -4.77
N ARG A 274 41.70 -4.06 -5.16
CA ARG A 274 41.40 -4.48 -6.54
C ARG A 274 39.90 -4.70 -6.76
N HIS A 275 39.44 -4.53 -8.01
CA HIS A 275 38.04 -4.80 -8.36
C HIS A 275 37.81 -6.28 -8.64
N LEU A 276 36.59 -6.75 -8.44
CA LEU A 276 36.29 -8.17 -8.64
C LEU A 276 36.44 -8.63 -10.10
N ALA A 277 36.21 -7.72 -11.04
CA ALA A 277 36.42 -7.97 -12.46
C ALA A 277 37.89 -8.20 -12.86
N ASP A 278 38.85 -7.91 -11.96
CA ASP A 278 40.28 -8.07 -12.21
C ASP A 278 40.84 -9.42 -11.74
N TYR A 279 40.01 -10.26 -11.11
CA TYR A 279 40.43 -11.60 -10.69
C TYR A 279 40.37 -12.59 -11.87
N PRO A 280 41.30 -13.56 -11.92
CA PRO A 280 41.32 -14.55 -12.98
C PRO A 280 40.03 -15.36 -13.02
N LEU A 281 39.62 -15.74 -14.24
CA LEU A 281 38.49 -16.63 -14.45
C LEU A 281 38.79 -18.00 -13.83
N CYS A 282 37.78 -18.64 -13.25
CA CYS A 282 37.92 -20.01 -12.80
C CYS A 282 38.01 -20.91 -14.03
N ALA A 283 39.15 -21.58 -14.22
CA ALA A 283 39.36 -22.53 -15.30
C ALA A 283 38.37 -23.70 -15.20
N ALA A 284 37.92 -24.22 -16.36
CA ALA A 284 36.95 -25.31 -16.42
C ALA A 284 37.43 -26.59 -15.72
N GLU A 285 38.74 -26.84 -15.69
CA GLU A 285 39.38 -27.96 -14.99
C GLU A 285 39.20 -27.92 -13.46
N ASN A 286 38.95 -26.73 -12.88
CA ASN A 286 38.70 -26.57 -11.45
C ASN A 286 37.24 -26.78 -11.08
N MET A 287 36.36 -27.01 -12.08
CA MET A 287 34.94 -27.25 -11.89
C MET A 287 34.65 -28.75 -11.83
N ILE A 288 33.77 -29.17 -10.91
CA ILE A 288 33.35 -30.57 -10.77
C ILE A 288 32.01 -30.87 -11.45
N GLY A 289 31.43 -29.87 -12.14
CA GLY A 289 30.15 -29.96 -12.80
C GLY A 289 29.48 -28.60 -12.96
N TYR A 290 28.21 -28.61 -13.33
CA TYR A 290 27.39 -27.41 -13.51
C TYR A 290 26.04 -27.56 -12.81
N LEU A 291 25.44 -26.43 -12.42
CA LEU A 291 24.06 -26.37 -11.97
C LEU A 291 23.10 -26.81 -13.08
N SER A 292 22.17 -27.69 -12.76
CA SER A 292 21.12 -28.11 -13.68
C SER A 292 20.22 -26.92 -14.05
N GLY A 293 19.83 -26.81 -15.33
CA GLY A 293 19.03 -25.70 -15.86
C GLY A 293 19.85 -24.51 -16.38
N THR A 294 21.18 -24.59 -16.32
CA THR A 294 22.10 -23.55 -16.83
C THR A 294 22.76 -23.91 -18.17
N GLU A 295 22.35 -25.00 -18.81
CA GLU A 295 23.01 -25.58 -19.99
C GLU A 295 23.06 -24.60 -21.18
N HIS A 296 22.00 -23.81 -21.35
CA HIS A 296 21.89 -22.81 -22.42
C HIS A 296 22.94 -21.69 -22.32
N LEU A 297 23.46 -21.39 -21.12
CA LEU A 297 24.50 -20.36 -20.89
C LEU A 297 25.89 -20.76 -21.41
N ARG A 298 26.01 -21.97 -21.97
CA ARG A 298 27.25 -22.52 -22.53
C ARG A 298 27.07 -22.94 -23.99
N SER A 299 26.07 -22.38 -24.68
CA SER A 299 25.81 -22.65 -26.08
C SER A 299 27.00 -22.21 -26.94
N PHE A 300 27.35 -23.00 -27.96
CA PHE A 300 28.51 -22.69 -28.81
C PHE A 300 28.36 -21.31 -29.47
N GLY A 301 29.37 -20.46 -29.32
CA GLY A 301 29.38 -19.10 -29.87
C GLY A 301 28.82 -18.03 -28.93
N ASP A 302 28.23 -18.43 -27.80
CA ASP A 302 27.78 -17.50 -26.76
C ASP A 302 28.83 -17.39 -25.64
N TYR A 303 29.37 -16.20 -25.45
CA TYR A 303 30.45 -15.90 -24.51
C TYR A 303 30.14 -14.66 -23.67
N ASP A 304 28.87 -14.27 -23.56
CA ASP A 304 28.42 -13.11 -22.78
C ASP A 304 27.23 -13.49 -21.89
N ILE A 305 27.38 -13.29 -20.58
CA ILE A 305 26.31 -13.54 -19.60
C ILE A 305 25.96 -12.22 -18.91
N ASP A 306 24.83 -11.62 -19.29
CA ASP A 306 24.42 -10.27 -18.87
C ASP A 306 25.58 -9.25 -18.94
N GLY A 307 26.39 -9.25 -20.00
CA GLY A 307 27.56 -8.39 -20.17
C GLY A 307 28.86 -8.91 -19.54
N ILE A 308 28.89 -10.14 -18.99
CA ILE A 308 30.10 -10.76 -18.41
C ILE A 308 30.74 -11.59 -19.50
N SER A 309 31.97 -11.25 -19.91
CA SER A 309 32.73 -12.07 -20.85
C SER A 309 33.10 -13.42 -20.23
N ILE A 310 32.84 -14.50 -20.95
CA ILE A 310 33.21 -15.88 -20.60
C ILE A 310 34.36 -16.32 -21.52
N GLY A 311 35.31 -17.08 -21.00
CA GLY A 311 36.39 -17.66 -21.78
C GLY A 311 35.89 -18.69 -22.78
N LYS A 312 36.58 -18.82 -23.92
CA LYS A 312 36.23 -19.81 -24.96
C LYS A 312 36.37 -21.26 -24.49
N ASP A 313 37.18 -21.46 -23.46
CA ASP A 313 37.41 -22.72 -22.76
C ASP A 313 36.35 -23.02 -21.69
N GLY A 314 35.34 -22.15 -21.53
CA GLY A 314 34.31 -22.25 -20.50
C GLY A 314 34.73 -21.65 -19.16
N SER A 315 35.91 -21.01 -19.08
CA SER A 315 36.34 -20.31 -17.87
C SER A 315 35.44 -19.10 -17.58
N ALA A 316 35.02 -18.94 -16.33
CA ALA A 316 34.05 -17.91 -15.94
C ALA A 316 34.36 -17.36 -14.56
N PRO A 317 34.00 -16.09 -14.26
CA PRO A 317 34.18 -15.57 -12.91
C PRO A 317 33.18 -16.20 -11.94
N LEU A 318 33.53 -16.21 -10.65
CA LEU A 318 32.63 -16.60 -9.58
C LEU A 318 31.45 -15.62 -9.49
N PHE A 319 30.27 -16.14 -9.21
CA PHE A 319 29.06 -15.34 -9.03
C PHE A 319 29.10 -14.65 -7.66
N CYS A 320 29.40 -13.35 -7.66
CA CYS A 320 29.39 -12.53 -6.46
C CYS A 320 28.05 -11.80 -6.28
N LEU A 321 27.53 -11.88 -5.05
CA LEU A 321 26.25 -11.28 -4.67
C LEU A 321 26.38 -9.80 -4.25
N ASP A 322 27.60 -9.29 -4.11
CA ASP A 322 27.89 -7.89 -3.72
C ASP A 322 28.41 -7.07 -4.90
N ILE A 323 27.79 -7.25 -6.08
CA ILE A 323 28.05 -6.43 -7.27
C ILE A 323 26.75 -5.82 -7.76
N ASN A 324 26.78 -4.55 -8.13
CA ASN A 324 25.71 -3.94 -8.91
C ASN A 324 25.71 -4.51 -10.34
N LEU A 325 24.67 -5.29 -10.68
CA LEU A 325 24.57 -6.03 -11.94
C LEU A 325 24.81 -5.17 -13.19
N LEU A 326 24.32 -3.93 -13.20
CA LEU A 326 24.44 -3.03 -14.35
C LEU A 326 25.87 -2.51 -14.56
N THR A 327 26.62 -2.30 -13.48
CA THR A 327 27.95 -1.66 -13.55
C THR A 327 29.11 -2.62 -13.33
N GLY A 328 28.87 -3.81 -12.77
CA GLY A 328 29.95 -4.76 -12.46
C GLY A 328 30.79 -4.34 -11.24
N LEU A 329 30.37 -3.29 -10.52
CA LEU A 329 31.09 -2.70 -9.39
C LEU A 329 30.43 -3.02 -8.04
N ARG A 330 31.25 -3.14 -7.00
CA ARG A 330 30.79 -3.20 -5.61
C ARG A 330 30.32 -1.81 -5.13
N SER A 331 29.54 -1.76 -4.04
CA SER A 331 28.98 -0.51 -3.50
C SER A 331 29.95 0.67 -3.36
N PRO A 332 31.18 0.51 -2.82
CA PRO A 332 32.11 1.63 -2.69
C PRO A 332 32.49 2.23 -4.05
N SER A 333 32.99 1.41 -4.98
CA SER A 333 33.40 1.86 -6.32
C SER A 333 32.21 2.38 -7.14
N HIS A 334 31.02 1.79 -6.97
CA HIS A 334 29.80 2.27 -7.61
C HIS A 334 29.42 3.68 -7.12
N THR A 335 29.55 3.93 -5.82
CA THR A 335 29.26 5.24 -5.22
C THR A 335 30.24 6.29 -5.72
N GLU A 336 31.53 5.97 -5.75
CA GLU A 336 32.56 6.88 -6.29
C GLU A 336 32.34 7.19 -7.77
N LEU A 337 31.90 6.21 -8.57
CA LEU A 337 31.55 6.45 -9.96
C LEU A 337 30.36 7.41 -10.09
N LEU A 338 29.33 7.26 -9.25
CA LEU A 338 28.19 8.18 -9.22
C LEU A 338 28.62 9.61 -8.85
N GLU A 339 29.52 9.75 -7.87
CA GLU A 339 30.07 11.05 -7.49
C GLU A 339 30.90 11.68 -8.62
N LEU A 340 31.71 10.89 -9.33
CA LEU A 340 32.44 11.35 -10.51
C LEU A 340 31.49 11.83 -11.62
N ILE A 341 30.41 11.08 -11.89
CA ILE A 341 29.40 11.48 -12.87
C ILE A 341 28.72 12.79 -12.46
N LYS A 342 28.37 12.94 -11.18
CA LYS A 342 27.79 14.19 -10.67
C LYS A 342 28.74 15.39 -10.79
N ARG A 343 30.04 15.17 -10.59
CA ARG A 343 31.06 16.22 -10.81
C ARG A 343 31.17 16.62 -12.28
N CYS A 344 30.92 15.70 -13.21
CA CYS A 344 30.95 15.97 -14.66
C CYS A 344 29.67 16.64 -15.19
N GLU A 345 28.51 16.09 -14.83
CA GLU A 345 27.22 16.36 -15.49
C GLU A 345 26.20 17.02 -14.53
N GLY A 346 26.62 17.36 -13.30
CA GLY A 346 25.80 17.95 -12.25
C GLY A 346 24.93 16.92 -11.50
N ASP A 347 24.09 17.41 -10.58
CA ASP A 347 23.24 16.55 -9.73
C ASP A 347 22.21 15.71 -10.50
N ARG A 348 21.98 16.02 -11.79
CA ARG A 348 21.11 15.27 -12.70
C ARG A 348 21.84 14.20 -13.50
N GLY A 349 23.16 14.07 -13.35
CA GLY A 349 23.96 13.04 -14.01
C GLY A 349 23.50 11.64 -13.62
N ALA A 350 23.14 10.82 -14.63
CA ALA A 350 22.64 9.47 -14.41
C ALA A 350 23.66 8.42 -14.87
N ILE A 351 23.83 7.36 -14.08
CA ILE A 351 24.82 6.29 -14.35
C ILE A 351 24.72 5.70 -15.78
N LEU A 352 23.51 5.63 -16.32
CA LEU A 352 23.23 5.06 -17.63
C LEU A 352 23.71 5.95 -18.78
N GLN A 353 23.96 7.24 -18.56
CA GLN A 353 24.53 8.14 -19.57
C GLN A 353 25.95 7.74 -19.95
N LEU A 354 26.63 6.94 -19.12
CA LEU A 354 27.95 6.38 -19.42
C LEU A 354 27.89 5.28 -20.49
N ALA A 355 26.75 4.58 -20.62
CA ALA A 355 26.63 3.46 -21.55
C ALA A 355 26.89 3.90 -22.99
N ASN A 356 27.90 3.32 -23.65
CA ASN A 356 28.31 3.63 -25.02
C ASN A 356 28.63 5.12 -25.28
N ASN A 357 28.92 5.91 -24.24
CA ASN A 357 29.26 7.32 -24.34
C ASN A 357 30.77 7.55 -24.10
N GLU A 358 31.56 7.43 -25.17
CA GLU A 358 33.02 7.57 -25.09
C GLU A 358 33.43 8.97 -24.61
N THR A 359 32.70 10.02 -24.99
CA THR A 359 32.98 11.40 -24.55
C THR A 359 32.88 11.54 -23.03
N LEU A 360 31.80 11.04 -22.42
CA LEU A 360 31.63 11.08 -20.97
C LEU A 360 32.68 10.22 -20.27
N LYS A 361 32.99 9.03 -20.80
CA LYS A 361 34.08 8.19 -20.30
C LYS A 361 35.41 8.96 -20.26
N GLN A 362 35.80 9.63 -21.35
CA GLN A 362 37.06 10.40 -21.39
C GLN A 362 37.08 11.56 -20.39
N LYS A 363 35.95 12.26 -20.20
CA LYS A 363 35.82 13.27 -19.14
C LYS A 363 36.05 12.67 -17.75
N LEU A 364 35.43 11.53 -17.46
CA LEU A 364 35.56 10.84 -16.17
C LEU A 364 37.00 10.37 -15.93
N LEU A 365 37.66 9.79 -16.95
CA LEU A 365 39.07 9.39 -16.88
C LEU A 365 40.00 10.57 -16.60
N THR A 366 39.72 11.73 -17.20
CA THR A 366 40.47 12.97 -16.94
C THR A 366 40.31 13.43 -15.48
N ILE A 367 39.08 13.38 -14.95
CA ILE A 367 38.79 13.78 -13.57
C ILE A 367 39.32 12.78 -12.53
N ALA A 368 39.50 11.51 -12.91
CA ALA A 368 40.16 10.52 -12.06
C ALA A 368 41.64 10.85 -11.76
N ARG A 369 42.25 11.83 -12.45
CA ARG A 369 43.58 12.41 -12.14
C ARG A 369 44.69 11.38 -11.93
N GLY A 370 44.67 10.27 -12.69
CA GLY A 370 45.69 9.23 -12.59
C GLY A 370 45.49 8.23 -11.44
N ASP A 371 44.41 8.32 -10.67
CA ASP A 371 44.04 7.26 -9.70
C ASP A 371 43.69 5.98 -10.47
N ALA A 372 44.61 5.00 -10.42
CA ALA A 372 44.48 3.75 -11.15
C ALA A 372 43.20 2.97 -10.79
N ARG A 373 42.73 3.05 -9.54
CA ARG A 373 41.53 2.35 -9.09
C ARG A 373 40.27 3.02 -9.64
N LEU A 374 40.22 4.35 -9.68
CA LEU A 374 39.10 5.10 -10.26
C LEU A 374 39.06 4.98 -11.78
N ILE A 375 40.22 5.04 -12.45
CA ILE A 375 40.33 4.76 -13.89
C ILE A 375 39.73 3.38 -14.20
N ARG A 376 40.15 2.36 -13.45
CA ARG A 376 39.66 1.00 -13.63
C ARG A 376 38.16 0.87 -13.33
N THR A 377 37.65 1.62 -12.35
CA THR A 377 36.21 1.70 -12.02
C THR A 377 35.39 2.20 -13.21
N VAL A 378 35.85 3.27 -13.86
CA VAL A 378 35.18 3.86 -15.03
C VAL A 378 35.19 2.89 -16.21
N GLU A 379 36.32 2.22 -16.46
CA GLU A 379 36.46 1.24 -17.54
C GLU A 379 35.52 0.04 -17.37
N ILE A 380 35.52 -0.57 -16.19
CA ILE A 380 34.66 -1.72 -15.86
C ILE A 380 33.20 -1.34 -16.09
N ALA A 381 32.77 -0.21 -15.54
CA ALA A 381 31.38 0.23 -15.65
C ALA A 381 30.99 0.57 -17.09
N TYR A 382 31.86 1.26 -17.83
CA TYR A 382 31.61 1.63 -19.22
C TYR A 382 31.39 0.40 -20.10
N GLU A 383 32.30 -0.57 -20.04
CA GLU A 383 32.19 -1.80 -20.83
C GLU A 383 30.94 -2.59 -20.44
N ARG A 384 30.73 -2.77 -19.12
CA ARG A 384 29.58 -3.50 -18.58
C ARG A 384 28.26 -2.90 -19.03
N LEU A 385 28.08 -1.60 -18.80
CA LEU A 385 26.87 -0.87 -19.15
C LEU A 385 26.61 -0.92 -20.65
N GLY A 386 27.66 -0.80 -21.49
CA GLY A 386 27.52 -0.89 -22.94
C GLY A 386 26.93 -2.22 -23.40
N LYS A 387 27.41 -3.35 -22.85
CA LYS A 387 26.90 -4.70 -23.18
C LYS A 387 25.49 -4.94 -22.63
N VAL A 388 25.26 -4.61 -21.35
CA VAL A 388 23.94 -4.76 -20.72
C VAL A 388 22.89 -3.92 -21.43
N MET A 389 23.20 -2.68 -21.82
CA MET A 389 22.28 -1.83 -22.56
C MET A 389 21.93 -2.41 -23.93
N LYS A 390 22.88 -2.99 -24.67
CA LYS A 390 22.57 -3.68 -25.94
C LYS A 390 21.57 -4.82 -25.74
N LYS A 391 21.72 -5.60 -24.67
CA LYS A 391 20.78 -6.68 -24.31
C LYS A 391 19.40 -6.13 -23.95
N LEU A 392 19.35 -5.07 -23.15
CA LEU A 392 18.10 -4.40 -22.77
C LEU A 392 17.39 -3.79 -24.00
N ASP A 393 18.12 -3.17 -24.92
CA ASP A 393 17.58 -2.58 -26.15
C ASP A 393 17.09 -3.66 -27.12
N ALA A 394 17.78 -4.81 -27.20
CA ALA A 394 17.29 -5.97 -27.96
C ALA A 394 16.00 -6.53 -27.35
N ALA A 395 15.95 -6.69 -26.03
CA ALA A 395 14.76 -7.14 -25.31
C ALA A 395 13.59 -6.17 -25.50
N GLN A 396 13.84 -4.86 -25.45
CA GLN A 396 12.84 -3.83 -25.72
C GLN A 396 12.32 -3.96 -27.15
N ARG A 397 13.18 -4.02 -28.17
CA ARG A 397 12.76 -4.13 -29.58
C ARG A 397 11.84 -5.32 -29.82
N MET A 398 12.16 -6.49 -29.27
CA MET A 398 11.30 -7.68 -29.38
C MET A 398 9.91 -7.47 -28.75
N LEU A 399 9.79 -6.71 -27.66
CA LEU A 399 8.50 -6.46 -27.02
C LEU A 399 7.57 -5.58 -27.87
N PHE A 400 8.14 -4.73 -28.73
CA PHE A 400 7.39 -3.82 -29.60
C PHE A 400 7.17 -4.38 -31.01
N GLU A 401 7.65 -5.59 -31.31
CA GLU A 401 7.43 -6.22 -32.61
C GLU A 401 5.92 -6.39 -32.88
N GLY A 402 5.48 -5.91 -34.04
CA GLY A 402 4.06 -5.94 -34.45
C GLY A 402 3.14 -4.98 -33.70
N LYS A 403 3.67 -4.06 -32.87
CA LYS A 403 2.87 -3.02 -32.19
C LYS A 403 2.85 -1.74 -32.99
N THR A 404 1.70 -1.08 -33.02
CA THR A 404 1.51 0.17 -33.76
C THR A 404 1.01 1.27 -32.83
N ALA A 405 1.31 2.52 -33.20
CA ALA A 405 0.78 3.69 -32.50
C ALA A 405 -0.75 3.68 -32.51
N ASP A 406 -1.34 4.19 -31.44
CA ASP A 406 -2.78 4.37 -31.26
C ASP A 406 -3.09 5.87 -31.20
N ASP A 407 -4.18 6.29 -31.85
CA ASP A 407 -4.63 7.67 -31.81
C ASP A 407 -5.06 8.09 -30.39
N LYS A 408 -5.60 7.14 -29.62
CA LYS A 408 -6.06 7.31 -28.23
C LYS A 408 -5.36 6.28 -27.34
N PRO A 409 -4.03 6.40 -27.14
CA PRO A 409 -3.25 5.37 -26.48
C PRO A 409 -3.65 5.27 -25.00
N ARG A 410 -3.53 4.07 -24.44
CA ARG A 410 -4.01 3.71 -23.10
C ARG A 410 -2.86 3.23 -22.22
N LEU A 411 -2.85 3.73 -20.99
CA LEU A 411 -2.09 3.18 -19.88
C LEU A 411 -3.04 2.35 -19.02
N PHE A 412 -2.81 1.04 -18.98
CA PHE A 412 -3.42 0.14 -18.00
C PHE A 412 -2.40 -0.11 -16.90
N MET A 413 -2.72 0.25 -15.67
CA MET A 413 -1.84 -0.01 -14.52
C MET A 413 -2.51 -0.98 -13.56
N SER A 414 -1.77 -2.03 -13.20
CA SER A 414 -2.27 -3.00 -12.21
C SER A 414 -2.05 -2.47 -10.79
N MET A 415 -3.04 -2.68 -9.92
CA MET A 415 -2.95 -2.40 -8.48
C MET A 415 -3.41 -3.63 -7.69
N GLY A 416 -2.74 -3.92 -6.59
CA GLY A 416 -3.16 -5.00 -5.70
C GLY A 416 -2.00 -5.70 -5.02
N GLY A 417 -2.30 -6.26 -3.84
CA GLY A 417 -1.35 -7.02 -3.05
C GLY A 417 -0.73 -8.19 -3.81
N ALA A 418 0.40 -8.68 -3.30
CA ALA A 418 1.01 -9.91 -3.80
C ALA A 418 -0.01 -11.06 -3.74
N GLY A 419 -0.10 -11.86 -4.80
CA GLY A 419 -1.04 -12.99 -4.85
C GLY A 419 -2.52 -12.63 -5.04
N ALA A 420 -2.89 -11.35 -5.14
CA ALA A 420 -4.29 -10.94 -5.36
C ALA A 420 -4.86 -11.44 -6.70
N GLY A 421 -4.01 -11.77 -7.67
CA GLY A 421 -4.40 -12.31 -8.97
C GLY A 421 -4.60 -11.23 -10.04
N LYS A 422 -3.62 -10.35 -10.17
CA LYS A 422 -3.57 -9.24 -11.14
C LYS A 422 -3.54 -9.67 -12.61
N SER A 423 -3.42 -10.97 -12.91
CA SER A 423 -3.43 -11.47 -14.29
C SER A 423 -4.71 -11.11 -15.05
N ALA A 424 -5.84 -10.90 -14.37
CA ALA A 424 -7.07 -10.42 -15.02
C ALA A 424 -6.95 -9.03 -15.65
N VAL A 425 -5.94 -8.24 -15.28
CA VAL A 425 -5.71 -6.93 -15.89
C VAL A 425 -5.25 -7.08 -17.34
N GLU A 426 -4.53 -8.16 -17.68
CA GLU A 426 -4.16 -8.46 -19.08
C GLU A 426 -5.39 -8.74 -19.94
N ASP A 427 -6.37 -9.48 -19.42
CA ASP A 427 -7.62 -9.76 -20.14
C ASP A 427 -8.41 -8.46 -20.41
N ILE A 428 -8.40 -7.53 -19.45
CA ILE A 428 -9.00 -6.20 -19.62
C ILE A 428 -8.24 -5.40 -20.67
N ALA A 429 -6.91 -5.34 -20.62
CA ALA A 429 -6.13 -4.65 -21.65
C ALA A 429 -6.44 -5.22 -23.04
N ARG A 430 -6.45 -6.56 -23.17
CA ARG A 430 -6.78 -7.24 -24.43
C ARG A 430 -8.18 -6.91 -24.95
N ALA A 431 -9.18 -6.79 -24.06
CA ALA A 431 -10.53 -6.39 -24.48
C ALA A 431 -10.61 -4.97 -25.05
N TYR A 432 -9.72 -4.07 -24.62
CA TYR A 432 -9.71 -2.67 -25.10
C TYR A 432 -8.89 -2.46 -26.37
N CYS A 433 -7.75 -3.12 -26.50
CA CYS A 433 -6.79 -2.87 -27.60
C CYS A 433 -6.40 -4.12 -28.40
N GLY A 434 -7.08 -5.25 -28.19
CA GLY A 434 -6.65 -6.53 -28.76
C GLY A 434 -5.24 -6.87 -28.32
N GLU A 435 -4.42 -7.39 -29.23
CA GLU A 435 -3.00 -7.64 -28.97
C GLU A 435 -2.12 -6.38 -29.14
N ASN A 436 -2.68 -5.21 -29.48
CA ASN A 436 -1.90 -3.99 -29.72
C ASN A 436 -1.57 -3.23 -28.42
N PHE A 437 -0.87 -3.90 -27.49
CA PHE A 437 -0.26 -3.29 -26.31
C PHE A 437 1.02 -4.02 -25.92
N VAL A 438 1.85 -3.35 -25.12
CA VAL A 438 3.05 -3.94 -24.51
C VAL A 438 2.88 -4.13 -23.00
N VAL A 439 3.46 -5.20 -22.47
CA VAL A 439 3.46 -5.46 -21.02
C VAL A 439 4.80 -5.06 -20.42
N ALA A 440 4.76 -4.11 -19.49
CA ALA A 440 5.91 -3.68 -18.71
C ALA A 440 5.87 -4.35 -17.32
N SER A 441 6.27 -5.63 -17.24
CA SER A 441 6.24 -6.42 -16.00
C SER A 441 7.63 -6.66 -15.41
N LEU A 442 7.79 -6.28 -14.14
CA LEU A 442 9.03 -6.50 -13.40
C LEU A 442 9.36 -7.99 -13.28
N ASP A 443 8.35 -8.83 -13.01
CA ASP A 443 8.55 -10.25 -12.77
C ASP A 443 8.94 -10.98 -14.06
N GLU A 444 8.37 -10.60 -15.21
CA GLU A 444 8.77 -11.15 -16.51
C GLU A 444 10.14 -10.64 -16.96
N PHE A 445 10.47 -9.37 -16.68
CA PHE A 445 11.76 -8.80 -17.07
C PHE A 445 12.93 -9.34 -16.26
N ARG A 446 12.72 -9.76 -15.00
CA ARG A 446 13.74 -10.51 -14.24
C ARG A 446 14.15 -11.80 -14.97
N LYS A 447 13.20 -12.51 -15.57
CA LYS A 447 13.46 -13.78 -16.27
C LYS A 447 14.33 -13.62 -17.52
N LYS A 448 14.48 -12.39 -18.03
CA LYS A 448 15.33 -12.06 -19.18
C LYS A 448 16.81 -11.87 -18.79
N SER A 449 17.14 -11.84 -17.50
CA SER A 449 18.52 -11.87 -17.01
C SER A 449 19.02 -13.31 -16.95
N ASP A 450 20.21 -13.55 -17.47
CA ASP A 450 20.89 -14.85 -17.40
C ASP A 450 21.28 -15.17 -15.95
N LEU A 451 21.77 -14.15 -15.23
CA LEU A 451 22.17 -14.27 -13.83
C LEU A 451 20.98 -14.63 -12.92
N TYR A 452 19.77 -14.18 -13.25
CA TYR A 452 18.57 -14.62 -12.57
C TYR A 452 18.34 -16.13 -12.72
N GLN A 453 18.58 -16.72 -13.90
CA GLN A 453 18.44 -18.16 -14.10
C GLN A 453 19.44 -18.94 -13.23
N VAL A 454 20.67 -18.44 -13.08
CA VAL A 454 21.69 -19.05 -12.21
C VAL A 454 21.27 -18.99 -10.73
N LEU A 455 20.73 -17.85 -10.26
CA LEU A 455 20.22 -17.73 -8.89
C LEU A 455 19.09 -18.74 -8.62
N ILE A 456 18.16 -18.88 -9.57
CA ILE A 456 17.07 -19.86 -9.47
C ILE A 456 17.60 -21.30 -9.48
N ALA A 457 18.54 -21.62 -10.36
CA ALA A 457 19.16 -22.94 -10.46
C ALA A 457 19.95 -23.30 -9.19
N ALA A 458 20.59 -22.32 -8.56
CA ALA A 458 21.25 -22.49 -7.27
C ALA A 458 20.27 -22.59 -6.09
N GLY A 459 18.97 -22.36 -6.31
CA GLY A 459 17.95 -22.33 -5.25
C GLY A 459 18.07 -21.12 -4.33
N HIS A 460 18.73 -20.03 -4.76
CA HIS A 460 18.89 -18.81 -3.98
C HIS A 460 17.68 -17.90 -4.13
N HIS A 461 17.06 -17.50 -3.01
CA HIS A 461 15.77 -16.77 -3.04
C HIS A 461 15.70 -15.53 -2.14
N SER A 462 16.67 -15.31 -1.25
CA SER A 462 16.65 -14.14 -0.37
C SER A 462 16.91 -12.83 -1.15
N ASP A 463 17.86 -12.87 -2.09
CA ASP A 463 18.40 -11.66 -2.71
C ASP A 463 18.19 -11.58 -4.23
N ASP A 464 17.54 -12.56 -4.88
CA ASP A 464 17.25 -12.50 -6.34
C ASP A 464 16.41 -11.26 -6.69
N TYR A 465 15.47 -10.92 -5.81
CA TYR A 465 14.66 -9.72 -5.92
C TYR A 465 15.50 -8.45 -5.93
N VAL A 466 16.52 -8.33 -5.07
CA VAL A 466 17.34 -7.11 -4.91
C VAL A 466 18.44 -7.06 -5.97
N TYR A 467 19.11 -8.18 -6.21
CA TYR A 467 20.25 -8.26 -7.12
C TYR A 467 19.85 -8.03 -8.59
N ILE A 468 18.70 -8.57 -9.03
CA ILE A 468 18.21 -8.47 -10.41
C ILE A 468 17.33 -7.23 -10.62
N GLU A 469 16.81 -6.61 -9.56
CA GLU A 469 15.92 -5.46 -9.66
C GLU A 469 16.45 -4.30 -10.52
N PRO A 470 17.74 -3.89 -10.46
CA PRO A 470 18.26 -2.84 -11.33
C PRO A 470 18.09 -3.14 -12.83
N PHE A 471 18.32 -4.39 -13.25
CA PHE A 471 18.12 -4.83 -14.63
C PHE A 471 16.64 -4.74 -15.04
N ALA A 472 15.76 -5.35 -14.23
CA ALA A 472 14.34 -5.43 -14.54
C ALA A 472 13.65 -4.05 -14.49
N ASN A 473 14.00 -3.20 -13.52
CA ASN A 473 13.51 -1.82 -13.44
C ASN A 473 13.95 -1.04 -14.67
N ARG A 474 15.23 -1.15 -15.08
CA ARG A 474 15.71 -0.43 -16.26
C ARG A 474 14.96 -0.84 -17.53
N LEU A 475 14.76 -2.15 -17.75
CA LEU A 475 13.97 -2.60 -18.89
C LEU A 475 12.54 -2.05 -18.84
N ARG A 476 11.92 -2.07 -17.66
CA ARG A 476 10.56 -1.57 -17.47
C ARG A 476 10.42 -0.09 -17.75
N ASP A 477 11.34 0.72 -17.24
CA ASP A 477 11.34 2.17 -17.47
C ASP A 477 11.60 2.46 -18.94
N SER A 478 12.53 1.75 -19.59
CA SER A 478 12.78 1.90 -21.03
C SER A 478 11.54 1.54 -21.87
N VAL A 479 10.87 0.43 -21.56
CA VAL A 479 9.63 0.02 -22.24
C VAL A 479 8.53 1.07 -22.04
N ALA A 480 8.36 1.59 -20.82
CA ALA A 480 7.39 2.64 -20.53
C ALA A 480 7.69 3.93 -21.33
N ASP A 481 8.95 4.40 -21.31
CA ASP A 481 9.39 5.59 -22.06
C ASP A 481 9.16 5.44 -23.56
N HIS A 482 9.46 4.25 -24.12
CA HIS A 482 9.28 3.98 -25.54
C HIS A 482 7.80 3.89 -25.92
N ALA A 483 6.97 3.24 -25.10
CA ALA A 483 5.53 3.20 -25.32
C ALA A 483 4.94 4.61 -25.30
N GLN A 484 5.33 5.43 -24.32
CA GLN A 484 4.91 6.82 -24.18
C GLN A 484 5.29 7.67 -25.39
N LYS A 485 6.56 7.62 -25.82
CA LYS A 485 7.08 8.41 -26.97
C LYS A 485 6.43 8.02 -28.29
N ASN A 486 6.16 6.72 -28.48
CA ASN A 486 5.61 6.19 -29.73
C ASN A 486 4.09 6.01 -29.71
N ARG A 487 3.41 6.48 -28.65
CA ARG A 487 1.95 6.38 -28.48
C ARG A 487 1.42 4.95 -28.59
N ILE A 488 2.10 3.98 -27.98
CA ILE A 488 1.71 2.57 -27.98
C ILE A 488 1.02 2.23 -26.66
N ASN A 489 -0.10 1.51 -26.70
CA ASN A 489 -0.81 1.07 -25.50
C ASN A 489 0.11 0.25 -24.59
N ILE A 490 -0.03 0.41 -23.28
CA ILE A 490 0.85 -0.24 -22.31
C ILE A 490 0.08 -0.75 -21.10
N LEU A 491 0.38 -1.99 -20.72
CA LEU A 491 0.08 -2.55 -19.41
C LEU A 491 1.31 -2.39 -18.51
N TYR A 492 1.25 -1.45 -17.57
CA TYR A 492 2.26 -1.29 -16.53
C TYR A 492 1.95 -2.21 -15.35
N ASP A 493 2.65 -3.34 -15.27
CA ASP A 493 2.43 -4.33 -14.23
C ASP A 493 3.27 -4.03 -12.98
N GLY A 494 2.57 -3.90 -11.85
CA GLY A 494 3.14 -3.60 -10.56
C GLY A 494 2.13 -3.80 -9.43
N THR A 495 2.53 -3.41 -8.21
CA THR A 495 1.60 -3.46 -7.08
C THR A 495 0.69 -2.24 -7.00
N GLY A 496 1.07 -1.12 -7.63
CA GLY A 496 0.41 0.18 -7.47
C GLY A 496 0.49 0.75 -6.06
N ILE A 497 1.35 0.18 -5.18
CA ILE A 497 1.33 0.39 -3.73
C ILE A 497 2.77 0.62 -3.21
N PRO A 498 3.06 1.67 -2.42
CA PRO A 498 2.18 2.83 -2.20
C PRO A 498 1.97 3.60 -3.50
N TYR A 499 0.80 4.23 -3.67
CA TYR A 499 0.47 4.97 -4.90
C TYR A 499 1.39 6.19 -5.09
N TYR A 500 1.42 7.08 -4.10
CA TYR A 500 2.32 8.24 -4.10
C TYR A 500 3.71 7.93 -3.53
N PRO A 501 4.77 8.58 -4.05
CA PRO A 501 4.78 9.43 -5.24
C PRO A 501 4.88 8.63 -6.55
N ARG A 502 5.47 7.43 -6.49
CA ARG A 502 5.96 6.68 -7.66
C ARG A 502 4.93 6.46 -8.76
N TYR A 503 3.78 5.87 -8.44
CA TYR A 503 2.80 5.49 -9.46
C TYR A 503 1.96 6.68 -9.92
N ALA A 504 1.77 7.68 -9.06
CA ALA A 504 1.17 8.95 -9.44
C ALA A 504 1.99 9.66 -10.52
N THR A 505 3.31 9.77 -10.36
CA THR A 505 4.21 10.38 -11.37
C THR A 505 4.17 9.65 -12.72
N ILE A 506 4.03 8.31 -12.71
CA ILE A 506 3.87 7.54 -13.95
C ILE A 506 2.54 7.92 -14.62
N VAL A 507 1.43 7.94 -13.88
CA VAL A 507 0.11 8.33 -14.41
C VAL A 507 0.14 9.76 -14.95
N GLU A 508 0.72 10.72 -14.23
CA GLU A 508 0.89 12.11 -14.66
C GLU A 508 1.69 12.21 -15.96
N GLY A 509 2.80 11.47 -16.05
CA GLY A 509 3.64 11.43 -17.25
C GLY A 509 2.85 10.94 -18.48
N PHE A 510 2.17 9.80 -18.36
CA PHE A 510 1.35 9.27 -19.46
C PHE A 510 0.17 10.17 -19.80
N LYS A 511 -0.50 10.75 -18.80
CA LYS A 511 -1.59 11.70 -19.02
C LYS A 511 -1.12 12.92 -19.81
N THR A 512 0.05 13.47 -19.45
CA THR A 512 0.68 14.59 -20.16
C THR A 512 1.05 14.24 -21.60
N ALA A 513 1.42 12.98 -21.86
CA ALA A 513 1.66 12.46 -23.21
C ALA A 513 0.37 12.18 -24.02
N GLY A 514 -0.81 12.50 -23.46
CA GLY A 514 -2.10 12.34 -24.13
C GLY A 514 -2.68 10.93 -24.07
N PHE A 515 -2.25 10.11 -23.10
CA PHE A 515 -2.84 8.79 -22.88
C PHE A 515 -4.12 8.88 -22.07
N GLN A 516 -5.04 7.96 -22.33
CA GLN A 516 -6.10 7.61 -21.38
C GLN A 516 -5.50 6.72 -20.30
N THR A 517 -5.66 7.11 -19.04
CA THR A 517 -5.01 6.44 -17.92
C THR A 517 -6.02 5.67 -17.08
N GLN A 518 -5.74 4.39 -16.86
CA GLN A 518 -6.63 3.49 -16.12
C GLN A 518 -5.84 2.67 -15.10
N ILE A 519 -6.39 2.57 -13.89
CA ILE A 519 -5.93 1.62 -12.88
C ILE A 519 -6.99 0.55 -12.69
N ILE A 520 -6.55 -0.70 -12.78
CA ILE A 520 -7.37 -1.86 -12.42
C ILE A 520 -6.77 -2.46 -11.16
N ALA A 521 -7.48 -2.25 -10.05
CA ALA A 521 -7.18 -2.86 -8.78
C ALA A 521 -7.82 -4.26 -8.69
N VAL A 522 -7.05 -5.23 -8.21
CA VAL A 522 -7.55 -6.57 -7.88
C VAL A 522 -7.26 -6.84 -6.42
N ASP A 523 -8.31 -7.18 -5.69
CA ASP A 523 -8.24 -7.52 -4.28
C ASP A 523 -8.59 -9.00 -4.03
N ALA A 524 -7.94 -9.58 -3.02
CA ALA A 524 -8.27 -10.90 -2.50
C ALA A 524 -8.07 -10.88 -0.98
N PHE A 525 -8.85 -11.63 -0.22
CA PHE A 525 -8.67 -11.70 1.23
C PHE A 525 -7.23 -12.05 1.64
N LEU A 526 -6.62 -11.22 2.48
CA LEU A 526 -5.33 -11.55 3.09
C LEU A 526 -5.53 -12.71 4.06
N VAL A 527 -6.51 -12.53 4.95
CA VAL A 527 -7.13 -13.52 5.83
C VAL A 527 -8.64 -13.37 5.67
N LYS A 528 -9.38 -14.46 5.76
CA LYS A 528 -10.84 -14.39 5.77
C LYS A 528 -11.32 -13.92 7.14
N PRO A 529 -12.33 -13.04 7.22
CA PRO A 529 -12.94 -12.72 8.50
C PRO A 529 -13.54 -13.97 9.16
N ALA A 530 -13.48 -14.03 10.49
CA ALA A 530 -14.01 -15.15 11.25
C ALA A 530 -15.51 -15.38 10.96
N GLY A 531 -15.90 -16.65 10.82
CA GLY A 531 -17.28 -17.04 10.53
C GLY A 531 -17.67 -16.92 9.05
N ARG A 532 -16.75 -16.51 8.17
CA ARG A 532 -16.96 -16.38 6.72
C ARG A 532 -16.06 -17.31 5.91
N GLU A 533 -15.46 -18.30 6.54
CA GLU A 533 -14.51 -19.24 5.94
C GLU A 533 -15.15 -20.00 4.77
N GLY A 534 -16.43 -20.36 4.92
CA GLY A 534 -17.22 -21.10 3.93
C GLY A 534 -17.89 -20.26 2.84
N GLU A 535 -17.90 -18.93 2.93
CA GLU A 535 -18.62 -18.08 1.97
C GLU A 535 -17.94 -18.01 0.59
N LEU A 536 -16.64 -18.31 0.51
CA LEU A 536 -15.83 -18.08 -0.68
C LEU A 536 -14.85 -19.24 -0.89
N PRO A 537 -14.77 -19.84 -2.09
CA PRO A 537 -13.98 -21.04 -2.32
C PRO A 537 -12.47 -20.80 -2.28
N ARG A 538 -12.01 -19.56 -2.53
CA ARG A 538 -10.57 -19.26 -2.55
C ARG A 538 -9.98 -19.28 -1.15
N ILE A 539 -8.84 -19.96 -0.99
CA ILE A 539 -8.01 -19.84 0.23
C ILE A 539 -7.45 -18.41 0.36
N GLY A 540 -7.22 -17.95 1.59
CA GLY A 540 -6.62 -16.64 1.82
C GLY A 540 -5.26 -16.52 1.13
N VAL A 541 -4.84 -15.29 0.78
CA VAL A 541 -3.54 -15.05 0.14
C VAL A 541 -2.40 -15.66 0.95
N ILE A 542 -2.50 -15.65 2.28
CA ILE A 542 -1.50 -16.26 3.16
C ILE A 542 -1.32 -17.74 2.89
N ASP A 543 -2.41 -18.49 2.77
CA ASP A 543 -2.35 -19.93 2.52
C ASP A 543 -1.86 -20.20 1.09
N SER A 544 -2.22 -19.33 0.14
CA SER A 544 -1.66 -19.39 -1.22
C SER A 544 -0.14 -19.19 -1.23
N VAL A 545 0.36 -18.22 -0.45
CA VAL A 545 1.79 -17.96 -0.26
C VAL A 545 2.46 -19.19 0.36
N LYS A 546 1.88 -19.75 1.43
CA LYS A 546 2.40 -20.93 2.11
C LYS A 546 2.53 -22.13 1.18
N ASN A 547 1.44 -22.47 0.50
CA ASN A 547 1.39 -23.55 -0.47
C ASN A 547 2.40 -23.36 -1.60
N ARG A 548 2.64 -22.12 -2.05
CA ARG A 548 3.62 -21.82 -3.09
C ARG A 548 5.04 -22.09 -2.59
N PHE A 549 5.36 -21.73 -1.35
CA PHE A 549 6.67 -22.01 -0.78
C PHE A 549 6.88 -23.48 -0.48
N GLU A 550 5.89 -24.20 0.01
CA GLU A 550 6.01 -25.66 0.20
C GLU A 550 6.28 -26.38 -1.11
N LYS A 551 5.59 -25.98 -2.19
CA LYS A 551 5.73 -26.61 -3.51
C LYS A 551 6.99 -26.18 -4.27
N LYS A 552 7.36 -24.90 -4.19
CA LYS A 552 8.40 -24.29 -5.06
C LYS A 552 9.61 -23.76 -4.30
N ARG A 553 9.62 -23.86 -2.97
CA ARG A 553 10.59 -23.19 -2.06
C ARG A 553 10.73 -21.69 -2.30
N ARG A 554 9.71 -21.07 -2.92
CA ARG A 554 9.73 -19.67 -3.37
C ARG A 554 8.41 -18.95 -3.12
N ALA A 555 8.48 -17.80 -2.48
CA ALA A 555 7.40 -16.84 -2.31
C ALA A 555 8.00 -15.43 -2.07
N LEU A 556 7.15 -14.42 -1.88
CA LEU A 556 7.63 -13.10 -1.44
C LEU A 556 7.86 -13.10 0.08
N PRO A 557 8.77 -12.26 0.60
CA PRO A 557 8.93 -12.08 2.04
C PRO A 557 7.60 -11.76 2.72
N TRP A 558 7.41 -12.32 3.91
CA TRP A 558 6.17 -12.21 4.69
C TRP A 558 5.76 -10.75 4.94
N VAL A 559 6.72 -9.94 5.42
CA VAL A 559 6.53 -8.51 5.68
C VAL A 559 6.09 -7.74 4.44
N VAL A 560 6.67 -8.05 3.27
CA VAL A 560 6.31 -7.41 2.00
C VAL A 560 4.89 -7.78 1.59
N THR A 561 4.51 -9.06 1.76
CA THR A 561 3.17 -9.53 1.42
C THR A 561 2.11 -8.81 2.27
N ILE A 562 2.30 -8.74 3.58
CA ILE A 562 1.37 -8.06 4.50
C ILE A 562 1.28 -6.57 4.18
N ASP A 563 2.43 -5.90 4.07
CA ASP A 563 2.49 -4.45 3.85
C ASP A 563 1.71 -4.04 2.59
N LYS A 564 1.88 -4.77 1.48
CA LYS A 564 1.16 -4.48 0.24
C LYS A 564 -0.35 -4.66 0.38
N HIS A 565 -0.83 -5.66 1.11
CA HIS A 565 -2.28 -5.86 1.31
C HIS A 565 -2.90 -4.79 2.22
N ILE A 566 -2.24 -4.46 3.32
CA ILE A 566 -2.74 -3.47 4.29
C ILE A 566 -2.71 -2.05 3.69
N ARG A 567 -1.73 -1.72 2.84
CA ARG A 567 -1.64 -0.40 2.18
C ARG A 567 -2.49 -0.26 0.92
N ALA A 568 -3.02 -1.36 0.36
CA ALA A 568 -3.81 -1.33 -0.86
C ALA A 568 -5.02 -0.37 -0.78
N PRO A 569 -5.82 -0.36 0.31
CA PRO A 569 -6.99 0.52 0.39
C PRO A 569 -6.65 2.00 0.37
N ARG A 570 -5.58 2.40 1.07
CA ARG A 570 -5.10 3.80 1.03
C ARG A 570 -4.66 4.19 -0.38
N SER A 571 -3.90 3.31 -1.04
CA SER A 571 -3.41 3.56 -2.40
C SER A 571 -4.57 3.69 -3.40
N PHE A 572 -5.62 2.88 -3.22
CA PHE A 572 -6.83 2.94 -4.03
C PHE A 572 -7.60 4.27 -3.84
N LEU A 573 -7.84 4.70 -2.60
CA LEU A 573 -8.51 5.98 -2.33
C LEU A 573 -7.69 7.18 -2.81
N GLN A 574 -6.36 7.13 -2.67
CA GLN A 574 -5.47 8.16 -3.23
C GLN A 574 -5.52 8.23 -4.75
N ALA A 575 -5.57 7.09 -5.43
CA ALA A 575 -5.73 7.04 -6.88
C ALA A 575 -7.11 7.56 -7.33
N LEU A 576 -8.15 7.30 -6.55
CA LEU A 576 -9.51 7.80 -6.83
C LEU A 576 -9.54 9.33 -6.87
N GLU A 577 -8.84 10.01 -5.98
CA GLU A 577 -8.74 11.48 -5.94
C GLU A 577 -7.78 12.07 -6.99
N HIS A 578 -7.02 11.25 -7.71
CA HIS A 578 -5.95 11.75 -8.57
C HIS A 578 -6.49 12.25 -9.93
N LEU A 579 -6.42 13.56 -10.16
CA LEU A 579 -6.97 14.23 -11.35
C LEU A 579 -6.39 13.73 -12.69
N SER A 580 -5.14 13.27 -12.73
CA SER A 580 -4.53 12.75 -13.95
C SER A 580 -4.96 11.32 -14.30
N LEU A 581 -5.58 10.59 -13.37
CA LEU A 581 -6.13 9.26 -13.63
C LEU A 581 -7.51 9.38 -14.27
N ASP A 582 -7.83 8.70 -15.38
CA ASP A 582 -9.15 8.79 -16.02
C ASP A 582 -10.15 7.76 -15.48
N LYS A 583 -9.68 6.53 -15.22
CA LYS A 583 -10.55 5.42 -14.80
C LYS A 583 -9.91 4.59 -13.69
N LEU A 584 -10.69 4.25 -12.68
CA LEU A 584 -10.31 3.36 -11.59
C LEU A 584 -11.35 2.25 -11.46
N SER A 585 -10.91 1.02 -11.26
CA SER A 585 -11.81 -0.12 -11.03
C SER A 585 -11.26 -1.04 -9.96
N LEU A 586 -12.13 -1.68 -9.20
CA LEU A 586 -11.80 -2.66 -8.17
C LEU A 586 -12.49 -3.98 -8.48
N PHE A 587 -11.70 -5.03 -8.66
CA PHE A 587 -12.16 -6.41 -8.78
C PHE A 587 -11.88 -7.18 -7.50
N ALA A 588 -12.79 -8.07 -7.15
CA ALA A 588 -12.57 -9.09 -6.15
C ALA A 588 -12.19 -10.41 -6.82
N ASN A 589 -11.18 -11.07 -6.28
CA ASN A 589 -10.71 -12.38 -6.67
C ASN A 589 -10.82 -13.33 -5.48
N ASP A 590 -12.06 -13.64 -5.11
CA ASP A 590 -12.35 -14.50 -3.97
C ASP A 590 -13.03 -15.82 -4.37
N GLY A 591 -13.37 -15.98 -5.65
CA GLY A 591 -13.95 -17.19 -6.20
C GLY A 591 -12.88 -18.15 -6.78
N GLU A 592 -13.32 -19.05 -7.65
CA GLU A 592 -12.43 -19.94 -8.38
C GLU A 592 -11.50 -19.16 -9.33
N ARG A 593 -10.48 -19.84 -9.85
CA ARG A 593 -9.53 -19.20 -10.77
C ARG A 593 -10.29 -18.70 -12.01
N GLY A 594 -10.24 -17.38 -12.25
CA GLY A 594 -10.89 -16.74 -13.39
C GLY A 594 -12.29 -16.19 -13.10
N THR A 595 -12.80 -16.29 -11.87
CA THR A 595 -14.13 -15.77 -11.48
C THR A 595 -14.05 -14.40 -10.82
N ASN A 596 -13.16 -13.54 -11.30
CA ASN A 596 -13.08 -12.18 -10.77
C ASN A 596 -14.37 -11.42 -11.08
N TYR A 597 -14.85 -10.63 -10.12
CA TYR A 597 -16.07 -9.84 -10.28
C TYR A 597 -15.83 -8.38 -9.89
N LEU A 598 -16.55 -7.48 -10.54
CA LEU A 598 -16.42 -6.04 -10.32
C LEU A 598 -17.09 -5.64 -9.00
N VAL A 599 -16.32 -5.02 -8.11
CA VAL A 599 -16.78 -4.48 -6.83
C VAL A 599 -17.16 -3.01 -6.96
N ALA A 600 -16.34 -2.24 -7.68
CA ALA A 600 -16.57 -0.82 -7.89
C ALA A 600 -15.84 -0.30 -9.14
N GLU A 601 -16.35 0.76 -9.75
CA GLU A 601 -15.65 1.48 -10.82
C GLU A 601 -15.98 2.97 -10.83
N SER A 602 -15.04 3.79 -11.30
CA SER A 602 -15.18 5.24 -11.35
C SER A 602 -15.78 5.72 -12.67
N TYR A 603 -16.46 6.87 -12.62
CA TYR A 603 -16.96 7.59 -13.78
C TYR A 603 -16.86 9.09 -13.56
N ASP A 604 -16.78 9.84 -14.66
CA ASP A 604 -16.93 11.28 -14.65
C ASP A 604 -18.40 11.65 -14.86
N PHE A 605 -19.00 12.27 -13.84
CA PHE A 605 -20.42 12.55 -13.69
C PHE A 605 -20.66 14.06 -13.52
N SER A 606 -21.75 14.55 -14.09
CA SER A 606 -22.24 15.91 -13.85
C SER A 606 -23.00 16.02 -12.53
N ASP A 607 -23.31 17.25 -12.10
CA ASP A 607 -24.22 17.49 -10.96
C ASP A 607 -25.61 16.85 -11.16
N GLN A 608 -26.07 16.72 -12.41
CA GLN A 608 -27.34 16.09 -12.72
C GLN A 608 -27.26 14.58 -12.52
N ASP A 609 -26.17 13.95 -12.95
CA ASP A 609 -25.95 12.52 -12.76
C ASP A 609 -25.85 12.16 -11.26
N VAL A 610 -25.15 12.97 -10.47
CA VAL A 610 -25.07 12.80 -9.01
C VAL A 610 -26.46 12.92 -8.37
N ARG A 611 -27.26 13.92 -8.78
CA ARG A 611 -28.66 14.06 -8.30
C ARG A 611 -29.52 12.87 -8.70
N SER A 612 -29.31 12.31 -9.90
CA SER A 612 -29.98 11.09 -10.33
C SER A 612 -29.63 9.92 -9.41
N LEU A 613 -28.34 9.67 -9.13
CA LEU A 613 -27.91 8.62 -8.20
C LEU A 613 -28.55 8.77 -6.81
N GLN A 614 -28.58 10.01 -6.30
CA GLN A 614 -29.22 10.33 -5.02
C GLN A 614 -30.72 10.01 -5.05
N GLN A 615 -31.43 10.36 -6.12
CA GLN A 615 -32.85 10.05 -6.28
C GLN A 615 -33.10 8.54 -6.37
N GLN A 616 -32.30 7.81 -7.16
CA GLN A 616 -32.44 6.35 -7.30
C GLN A 616 -32.17 5.63 -5.97
N GLN A 617 -31.18 6.07 -5.20
CA GLN A 617 -30.93 5.50 -3.86
C GLN A 617 -32.09 5.77 -2.90
N LYS A 618 -32.69 6.98 -2.93
CA LYS A 618 -33.88 7.32 -2.11
C LYS A 618 -35.10 6.48 -2.50
N SER A 619 -35.25 6.18 -3.78
CA SER A 619 -36.36 5.38 -4.32
C SER A 619 -36.13 3.86 -4.25
N ALA A 620 -35.00 3.40 -3.69
CA ALA A 620 -34.62 1.99 -3.65
C ALA A 620 -34.56 1.32 -5.05
N THR A 621 -34.05 2.06 -6.05
CA THR A 621 -33.89 1.62 -7.45
C THR A 621 -32.46 1.81 -7.95
N LEU A 622 -31.49 2.04 -7.06
CA LEU A 622 -30.11 2.28 -7.45
C LEU A 622 -29.50 1.07 -8.15
N GLY A 623 -29.74 -0.15 -7.69
CA GLY A 623 -29.17 -1.36 -8.23
C GLY A 623 -29.54 -1.58 -9.69
N GLU A 624 -30.81 -1.38 -10.05
CA GLU A 624 -31.26 -1.43 -11.44
C GLU A 624 -30.66 -0.28 -12.27
N HIS A 625 -30.63 0.93 -11.72
CA HIS A 625 -29.99 2.05 -12.39
C HIS A 625 -28.50 1.79 -12.68
N LEU A 626 -27.76 1.19 -11.74
CA LEU A 626 -26.37 0.81 -11.92
C LEU A 626 -26.20 -0.25 -13.02
N LYS A 627 -27.10 -1.24 -13.12
CA LYS A 627 -27.11 -2.21 -14.22
C LYS A 627 -27.37 -1.53 -15.56
N THR A 628 -28.28 -0.55 -15.61
CA THR A 628 -28.52 0.27 -16.81
C THR A 628 -27.28 1.08 -17.20
N LEU A 629 -26.59 1.70 -16.23
CA LEU A 629 -25.34 2.41 -16.49
C LEU A 629 -24.26 1.48 -17.05
N ILE A 630 -24.12 0.28 -16.49
CA ILE A 630 -23.19 -0.74 -17.00
C ILE A 630 -23.49 -1.05 -18.48
N ARG A 631 -24.76 -1.22 -18.87
CA ARG A 631 -25.15 -1.55 -20.26
C ARG A 631 -24.96 -0.39 -21.23
N ASN A 632 -25.34 0.81 -20.82
CA ASN A 632 -25.50 1.92 -21.75
C ASN A 632 -24.24 2.79 -21.89
N ARG A 633 -23.33 2.74 -20.91
CA ARG A 633 -22.12 3.56 -20.95
C ARG A 633 -20.99 2.86 -21.73
N GLU A 634 -20.34 3.62 -22.59
CA GLU A 634 -19.17 3.13 -23.34
C GLU A 634 -17.93 2.97 -22.46
N ASP A 635 -17.81 3.74 -21.38
CA ASP A 635 -16.70 3.67 -20.42
C ASP A 635 -16.95 2.67 -19.29
N SER A 636 -18.00 1.84 -19.40
CA SER A 636 -18.27 0.69 -18.53
C SER A 636 -17.30 -0.45 -18.81
N LEU A 637 -16.62 -0.92 -17.76
CA LEU A 637 -15.60 -1.94 -17.92
C LEU A 637 -16.22 -3.31 -18.29
N LEU A 638 -17.34 -3.68 -17.68
CA LEU A 638 -18.01 -4.95 -18.02
C LEU A 638 -18.59 -4.92 -19.44
N ASN A 639 -19.12 -3.78 -19.90
CA ASN A 639 -19.60 -3.63 -21.26
C ASN A 639 -18.48 -3.84 -22.28
N LYS A 640 -17.29 -3.27 -22.00
CA LYS A 640 -16.10 -3.47 -22.83
C LYS A 640 -15.62 -4.92 -22.84
N LEU A 641 -15.61 -5.58 -21.68
CA LEU A 641 -15.28 -7.02 -21.59
C LEU A 641 -16.27 -7.91 -22.33
N ALA A 642 -17.55 -7.52 -22.39
CA ALA A 642 -18.57 -8.26 -23.13
C ALA A 642 -18.47 -8.08 -24.65
N CYS A 643 -17.65 -7.14 -25.15
CA CYS A 643 -17.49 -6.85 -26.57
C CYS A 643 -18.83 -6.66 -27.32
N GLY A 644 -19.83 -6.06 -26.66
CA GLY A 644 -21.17 -5.84 -27.22
C GLY A 644 -22.11 -7.06 -27.21
N GLN A 645 -21.72 -8.17 -26.59
CA GLN A 645 -22.56 -9.36 -26.44
C GLN A 645 -23.39 -9.30 -25.14
N GLU A 646 -24.72 -9.17 -25.26
CA GLU A 646 -25.60 -9.02 -24.09
C GLU A 646 -25.60 -10.23 -23.17
N SER A 647 -25.48 -11.46 -23.70
CA SER A 647 -25.37 -12.67 -22.88
C SER A 647 -24.10 -12.67 -22.04
N ALA A 648 -22.95 -12.35 -22.65
CA ALA A 648 -21.68 -12.25 -21.94
C ALA A 648 -21.70 -11.13 -20.89
N LEU A 649 -22.32 -9.99 -21.19
CA LEU A 649 -22.51 -8.90 -20.24
C LEU A 649 -23.36 -9.33 -19.04
N THR A 650 -24.45 -10.04 -19.33
CA THR A 650 -25.34 -10.59 -18.31
C THR A 650 -24.57 -11.57 -17.41
N ASP A 651 -23.76 -12.47 -17.97
CA ASP A 651 -22.94 -13.40 -17.20
C ASP A 651 -21.92 -12.67 -16.32
N LEU A 652 -21.26 -11.64 -16.85
CA LEU A 652 -20.31 -10.80 -16.10
C LEU A 652 -20.97 -10.07 -14.93
N ILE A 653 -22.20 -9.57 -15.11
CA ILE A 653 -22.98 -8.95 -14.02
C ILE A 653 -23.32 -10.00 -12.96
N HIS A 654 -23.76 -11.20 -13.36
CA HIS A 654 -24.12 -12.29 -12.44
C HIS A 654 -22.94 -12.89 -11.68
N LYS A 655 -21.70 -12.69 -12.13
CA LYS A 655 -20.50 -13.08 -11.37
C LYS A 655 -20.39 -12.36 -10.03
N ASN A 656 -21.00 -11.18 -9.86
CA ASN A 656 -21.06 -10.51 -8.56
C ASN A 656 -22.15 -11.16 -7.70
N PRO A 657 -21.79 -11.91 -6.64
CA PRO A 657 -22.71 -12.79 -5.92
C PRO A 657 -23.78 -12.05 -5.10
N ALA A 658 -23.67 -10.74 -4.95
CA ALA A 658 -24.59 -9.93 -4.15
C ALA A 658 -24.79 -8.55 -4.78
N PHE A 659 -25.01 -8.48 -6.10
CA PHE A 659 -25.38 -7.24 -6.79
C PHE A 659 -26.90 -7.00 -6.68
N ASP A 660 -27.30 -6.48 -5.53
CA ASP A 660 -28.69 -6.17 -5.19
C ASP A 660 -28.83 -4.77 -4.56
N GLU A 661 -30.06 -4.28 -4.43
CA GLU A 661 -30.37 -2.94 -3.91
C GLU A 661 -29.80 -2.69 -2.49
N ASN A 662 -29.69 -3.74 -1.67
CA ASN A 662 -29.15 -3.62 -0.32
C ASN A 662 -27.61 -3.51 -0.32
N ASN A 663 -26.94 -3.78 -1.44
CA ASN A 663 -25.49 -3.87 -1.54
C ASN A 663 -24.83 -2.88 -2.51
N VAL A 664 -25.57 -1.88 -2.98
CA VAL A 664 -25.08 -0.88 -3.91
C VAL A 664 -24.93 0.49 -3.26
N ALA A 665 -23.92 1.24 -3.68
CA ALA A 665 -23.65 2.59 -3.21
C ALA A 665 -22.91 3.39 -4.29
N TYR A 666 -22.57 4.63 -3.94
CA TYR A 666 -21.64 5.45 -4.70
C TYR A 666 -20.81 6.31 -3.74
N LEU A 667 -19.66 6.81 -4.18
CA LEU A 667 -18.86 7.83 -3.49
C LEU A 667 -18.53 8.95 -4.47
N VAL A 668 -18.51 10.21 -4.01
CA VAL A 668 -18.37 11.39 -4.89
C VAL A 668 -17.15 12.20 -4.49
N TYR A 669 -16.29 12.47 -5.48
CA TYR A 669 -15.06 13.23 -5.35
C TYR A 669 -15.03 14.36 -6.38
N PRO A 670 -14.36 15.49 -6.09
CA PRO A 670 -14.24 16.57 -7.06
C PRO A 670 -13.39 16.14 -8.26
N ASN A 671 -13.74 16.62 -9.46
CA ASN A 671 -12.92 16.51 -10.67
C ASN A 671 -12.93 17.87 -11.41
N ASN A 672 -12.02 18.07 -12.37
CA ASN A 672 -11.82 19.34 -13.07
C ASN A 672 -13.09 19.89 -13.76
N GLN A 673 -14.02 19.02 -14.16
CA GLN A 673 -15.23 19.38 -14.93
C GLN A 673 -16.52 18.82 -14.32
N GLY A 674 -16.53 18.52 -13.02
CA GLY A 674 -17.69 17.94 -12.33
C GLY A 674 -17.26 17.03 -11.19
N HIS A 675 -17.74 15.80 -11.20
CA HIS A 675 -17.46 14.83 -10.15
C HIS A 675 -16.83 13.57 -10.70
N ARG A 676 -15.85 13.05 -9.96
CA ARG A 676 -15.47 11.66 -10.06
C ARG A 676 -16.32 10.85 -9.10
N VAL A 677 -17.13 9.96 -9.64
CA VAL A 677 -18.02 9.11 -8.86
C VAL A 677 -17.54 7.67 -8.91
N LEU A 678 -17.28 7.07 -7.77
CA LEU A 678 -17.06 5.63 -7.64
C LEU A 678 -18.40 4.95 -7.43
N LEU A 679 -18.91 4.24 -8.43
CA LEU A 679 -20.09 3.38 -8.27
C LEU A 679 -19.65 2.07 -7.60
N VAL A 680 -20.40 1.64 -6.59
CA VAL A 680 -20.10 0.47 -5.77
C VAL A 680 -21.19 -0.56 -5.99
N TYR A 681 -20.81 -1.69 -6.58
CA TYR A 681 -21.71 -2.81 -6.91
C TYR A 681 -21.75 -3.87 -5.80
N ASN A 682 -20.89 -3.76 -4.80
CA ASN A 682 -20.84 -4.65 -3.65
C ASN A 682 -20.27 -3.94 -2.41
N ILE A 683 -21.12 -3.27 -1.63
CA ILE A 683 -20.72 -2.53 -0.41
C ILE A 683 -19.98 -3.45 0.55
N ARG A 684 -20.52 -4.64 0.82
CA ARG A 684 -19.91 -5.59 1.77
C ARG A 684 -18.46 -5.86 1.42
N ARG A 685 -18.17 -6.10 0.14
CA ARG A 685 -16.81 -6.41 -0.30
C ARG A 685 -15.87 -5.20 -0.30
N LEU A 686 -16.41 -4.01 -0.59
CA LEU A 686 -15.65 -2.76 -0.46
C LEU A 686 -15.27 -2.49 1.01
N VAL A 687 -16.18 -2.76 1.96
CA VAL A 687 -15.89 -2.70 3.39
C VAL A 687 -14.78 -3.67 3.75
N ASP A 688 -14.88 -4.94 3.36
CA ASP A 688 -13.85 -5.95 3.60
C ASP A 688 -12.47 -5.51 3.10
N PHE A 689 -12.42 -4.88 1.92
CA PHE A 689 -11.20 -4.33 1.35
C PHE A 689 -10.62 -3.22 2.25
N LEU A 690 -11.44 -2.24 2.64
CA LEU A 690 -11.02 -1.11 3.47
C LEU A 690 -10.57 -1.56 4.88
N GLU A 691 -11.24 -2.55 5.47
CA GLU A 691 -10.96 -3.08 6.81
C GLU A 691 -9.60 -3.77 6.92
N LYS A 692 -8.95 -4.14 5.81
CA LYS A 692 -7.56 -4.63 5.82
C LYS A 692 -6.60 -3.66 6.52
N ARG A 693 -6.92 -2.35 6.51
CA ARG A 693 -6.13 -1.34 7.21
C ARG A 693 -6.12 -1.49 8.73
N GLN A 694 -7.07 -2.23 9.28
CA GLN A 694 -7.19 -2.48 10.71
C GLN A 694 -6.39 -3.72 11.14
N LEU A 695 -5.85 -4.50 10.19
CA LEU A 695 -4.97 -5.62 10.50
C LEU A 695 -3.61 -5.13 11.02
N ASN A 696 -2.95 -5.94 11.84
CA ASN A 696 -1.62 -5.63 12.35
C ASN A 696 -0.55 -5.81 11.25
N PRO A 697 0.15 -4.74 10.81
CA PRO A 697 1.18 -4.84 9.78
C PRO A 697 2.44 -5.57 10.23
N ASN A 698 2.66 -5.69 11.54
CA ASN A 698 3.84 -6.30 12.13
C ASN A 698 3.61 -7.75 12.58
N ALA A 699 2.46 -8.34 12.23
CA ALA A 699 2.16 -9.72 12.57
C ALA A 699 3.16 -10.67 11.89
N SER A 700 3.89 -11.48 12.68
CA SER A 700 4.74 -12.55 12.13
C SER A 700 3.95 -13.76 11.63
N GLY A 701 2.68 -13.91 12.00
CA GLY A 701 1.88 -15.09 11.66
C GLY A 701 0.38 -14.80 11.62
N LEU A 702 -0.39 -15.81 11.21
CA LEU A 702 -1.83 -15.70 11.02
C LEU A 702 -2.56 -15.24 12.31
N ALA A 703 -2.14 -15.76 13.47
CA ALA A 703 -2.72 -15.40 14.76
C ALA A 703 -2.56 -13.91 15.13
N GLY A 704 -1.61 -13.20 14.50
CA GLY A 704 -1.42 -11.76 14.68
C GLY A 704 -2.23 -10.90 13.71
N LEU A 705 -2.79 -11.49 12.64
CA LEU A 705 -3.55 -10.80 11.59
C LEU A 705 -5.06 -10.85 11.86
N LEU A 706 -5.47 -10.35 13.03
CA LEU A 706 -6.87 -10.33 13.45
C LEU A 706 -7.55 -9.03 13.03
N HIS A 707 -8.80 -9.14 12.58
CA HIS A 707 -9.66 -7.99 12.34
C HIS A 707 -10.03 -7.33 13.67
N LYS A 708 -9.92 -6.01 13.75
CA LYS A 708 -10.37 -5.27 14.92
C LYS A 708 -11.87 -4.97 14.86
N PRO A 709 -12.61 -5.10 15.97
CA PRO A 709 -13.91 -4.50 16.11
C PRO A 709 -13.80 -2.98 15.90
N GLU A 710 -14.83 -2.39 15.31
CA GLU A 710 -14.91 -0.94 15.08
C GLU A 710 -14.73 -0.12 16.36
N ALA A 711 -15.14 -0.69 17.49
CA ALA A 711 -15.04 -0.04 18.79
C ALA A 711 -13.58 0.26 19.20
N LEU A 712 -12.60 -0.44 18.60
CA LEU A 712 -11.17 -0.21 18.81
C LEU A 712 -10.48 0.29 17.53
N ALA A 713 -11.21 0.96 16.64
CA ALA A 713 -10.72 1.22 15.29
C ALA A 713 -9.49 2.16 15.20
N PHE A 714 -9.31 3.06 16.17
CA PHE A 714 -8.14 3.95 16.25
C PHE A 714 -6.97 3.35 17.04
N ASN A 715 -7.08 2.07 17.40
CA ASN A 715 -6.10 1.28 18.15
C ASN A 715 -5.07 0.61 17.23
N VAL A 716 -4.89 1.05 15.98
CA VAL A 716 -3.73 0.64 15.16
C VAL A 716 -3.24 1.90 14.47
N ASP A 717 -2.08 2.37 14.91
CA ASP A 717 -1.27 3.21 14.05
C ASP A 717 -0.46 2.28 13.15
N PRO A 718 -0.79 2.14 11.85
CA PRO A 718 -0.01 1.27 10.96
C PRO A 718 1.42 1.79 10.73
N PHE A 719 1.74 3.01 11.19
CA PHE A 719 3.06 3.63 11.13
C PHE A 719 3.82 3.58 12.46
N THR A 720 3.23 3.01 13.52
CA THR A 720 3.94 2.86 14.79
C THR A 720 5.08 1.85 14.67
N LYS A 721 6.25 2.22 15.20
CA LYS A 721 7.45 1.36 15.20
C LYS A 721 7.31 0.15 16.14
N LEU A 722 6.32 0.15 17.02
CA LEU A 722 6.11 -0.92 18.00
C LEU A 722 5.02 -1.89 17.52
N PRO A 723 5.29 -3.21 17.45
CA PRO A 723 4.27 -4.21 17.14
C PRO A 723 3.21 -4.24 18.24
N TRP A 724 1.94 -4.39 17.87
CA TRP A 724 0.84 -4.17 18.81
C TRP A 724 -0.19 -5.31 18.80
N MET A 725 -0.45 -5.89 19.98
CA MET A 725 -1.58 -6.77 20.27
C MET A 725 -2.83 -5.98 20.60
N THR A 726 -3.94 -6.37 20.01
CA THR A 726 -5.07 -6.73 20.85
C THR A 726 -5.53 -8.08 20.32
N ARG A 727 -5.44 -9.14 21.12
CA ARG A 727 -6.28 -10.32 20.86
C ARG A 727 -7.70 -9.82 21.10
N LEU A 728 -8.48 -9.71 20.04
CA LEU A 728 -9.85 -9.20 20.10
C LEU A 728 -10.88 -10.29 20.35
N GLN A 729 -10.44 -11.32 21.06
CA GLN A 729 -11.27 -12.40 21.56
C GLN A 729 -10.60 -12.83 22.86
N ASP A 730 -11.19 -12.44 23.97
CA ASP A 730 -11.35 -13.41 25.05
C ASP A 730 -12.16 -14.55 24.43
N SER A 731 -11.47 -15.54 23.87
CA SER A 731 -12.03 -16.87 23.84
C SER A 731 -12.14 -17.26 25.32
N PHE A 732 -13.37 -17.25 25.83
CA PHE A 732 -13.77 -18.22 26.84
C PHE A 732 -13.14 -19.56 26.46
N ASP A 733 -12.50 -20.22 27.44
CA ASP A 733 -12.03 -21.60 27.32
C ASP A 733 -13.11 -22.54 26.72
#